data_AF-J2LD21-F1
#
_entry.id   AF-J2LD21-F1
#
_cell.length_a   1.000
_cell.length_b   1.000
_cell.length_c   1.000
_cell.angle_alpha   90.00
_cell.angle_beta   90.00
_cell.angle_gamma   90.00
#
_symmetry.space_group_name_H-M   'P 1'
#
loop_
_entity.id
_entity.type
_entity.pdbx_description
1 polymer ?
#
loop_
_entity_poly.entity_id
_entity_poly.type
_entity_poly.pdbx_seq_one_letter_code
_entity_poly.pdbx_strand_id
1 'polypeptide(L)'
;MKFMRNAAWGAAIVVMLAGCAGEQAHRNGLNQIAEGRFDEGLASLEQASKEAPDNISFRADYLRRKEDQVNRLLASADTDRISGSFDSSEGYYRRVLQLEPSNNRAQAGIDALEKERRYAPIIELAKETLAKGEVDRASALLKPIFADGSSNIELAGLKRQIDELNHKKTVMEPVLKSSQKKPISLEFRDANLRIVFEALARSSGVNFILDQDVKPDLRTTIFLRDSSLENAIDLLLQTNRLEKKVLNSNTILIYPNTPEKLKDYQELVVKGFYLGNADAKQTQAMIKGLLKTKDIFIDEKLNLIVMRDTPEAIKLAEKLIAMHDLADPEVMLEVEVLEVKRTKLTELGIQWPTKLTLSPLSSSGSSSTTLTDLKNINSDRIGANLSSAVVNLRREVGDANILANPRIRARNREKAKIMIGDKVPVSTTTTTATGIISESIQYLDVGIKLEVEPNVYLQDEVAIKVGLEVSSITNQVLTPAGSVTYQIGSRSASTVLRLKDGETQVLAGLIGDEDRMSSNRVPGLGDIPILGRLFSSQKDDRQKTEIVLSITPHLIRNIKRPEAAFNEFWSGTEMSLRNRPLTLQPQVPEDDLKSGKTPANEPRSSSTGKEKNTAPSVIALQWQGPKQVKAGEQFKVALKVKTDGGLRSLPFQLGFDPAALQVVEIAEGPFFKQDGGQSSLSSNVDAKSGKAFVSVVRSGVEGAHGEDAVAVFTFRALDVKGPTEVKIVSATPVSVGDSTAVPVLPAPFVVQPSN
;
A
#
# COMPACT_ATOMS: atom_id res chain seq x y z
N MET A 1 31.53 -67.77 12.15
CA MET A 1 31.61 -66.36 12.60
C MET A 1 32.36 -65.41 11.67
N LYS A 2 33.36 -65.82 10.86
CA LYS A 2 34.04 -64.89 9.91
C LYS A 2 33.18 -64.45 8.71
N PHE A 3 32.25 -65.29 8.23
CA PHE A 3 31.36 -64.95 7.10
C PHE A 3 30.29 -63.89 7.42
N MET A 4 29.71 -63.91 8.63
CA MET A 4 28.70 -62.91 9.03
C MET A 4 29.30 -61.51 9.24
N ARG A 5 30.58 -61.42 9.62
CA ARG A 5 31.26 -60.13 9.83
C ARG A 5 31.60 -59.43 8.51
N ASN A 6 31.92 -60.18 7.47
CA ASN A 6 32.19 -59.63 6.13
C ASN A 6 30.89 -59.23 5.41
N ALA A 7 29.78 -59.94 5.64
CA ALA A 7 28.47 -59.54 5.13
C ALA A 7 27.95 -58.26 5.81
N ALA A 8 28.17 -58.08 7.11
CA ALA A 8 27.82 -56.86 7.83
C ALA A 8 28.65 -55.64 7.39
N TRP A 9 29.95 -55.83 7.08
CA TRP A 9 30.78 -54.77 6.50
C TRP A 9 30.40 -54.43 5.05
N GLY A 10 30.04 -55.43 4.24
CA GLY A 10 29.52 -55.20 2.89
C GLY A 10 28.19 -54.42 2.89
N ALA A 11 27.28 -54.76 3.79
CA ALA A 11 26.00 -54.04 3.94
C ALA A 11 26.19 -52.60 4.46
N ALA A 12 27.12 -52.38 5.40
CA ALA A 12 27.43 -51.04 5.91
C ALA A 12 28.07 -50.12 4.85
N ILE A 13 28.89 -50.67 3.96
CA ILE A 13 29.49 -49.90 2.84
C ILE A 13 28.43 -49.53 1.79
N VAL A 14 27.48 -50.42 1.50
CA VAL A 14 26.38 -50.12 0.57
C VAL A 14 25.43 -49.05 1.13
N VAL A 15 25.15 -49.06 2.45
CA VAL A 15 24.33 -48.02 3.10
C VAL A 15 25.05 -46.66 3.15
N MET A 16 26.38 -46.63 3.38
CA MET A 16 27.15 -45.39 3.32
C MET A 16 27.28 -44.80 1.91
N LEU A 17 27.40 -45.65 0.88
CA LEU A 17 27.47 -45.20 -0.52
C LEU A 17 26.12 -44.67 -1.03
N ALA A 18 25.00 -45.26 -0.63
CA ALA A 18 23.66 -44.77 -0.96
C ALA A 18 23.36 -43.41 -0.30
N GLY A 19 23.84 -43.19 0.94
CA GLY A 19 23.70 -41.90 1.62
C GLY A 19 24.48 -40.74 0.96
N CYS A 20 25.63 -41.04 0.32
CA CYS A 20 26.44 -40.01 -0.34
C CYS A 20 25.89 -39.57 -1.71
N ALA A 21 25.27 -40.49 -2.46
CA ALA A 21 24.71 -40.19 -3.78
C ALA A 21 23.48 -39.27 -3.68
N GLY A 22 22.55 -39.57 -2.76
CA GLY A 22 21.34 -38.75 -2.54
C GLY A 22 21.66 -37.35 -2.03
N GLU A 23 22.64 -37.20 -1.13
CA GLU A 23 23.09 -35.90 -0.63
C GLU A 23 23.73 -35.04 -1.74
N GLN A 24 24.48 -35.67 -2.65
CA GLN A 24 25.09 -34.97 -3.78
C GLN A 24 24.03 -34.51 -4.79
N ALA A 25 23.05 -35.36 -5.11
CA ALA A 25 21.92 -34.99 -5.98
C ALA A 25 21.07 -33.87 -5.38
N HIS A 26 20.83 -33.91 -4.06
CA HIS A 26 20.08 -32.87 -3.34
C HIS A 26 20.80 -31.51 -3.38
N ARG A 27 22.09 -31.49 -3.05
CA ARG A 27 22.91 -30.26 -3.08
C ARG A 27 23.04 -29.70 -4.51
N ASN A 28 23.22 -30.56 -5.51
CA ASN A 28 23.26 -30.12 -6.91
C ASN A 28 21.93 -29.53 -7.36
N GLY A 29 20.81 -30.15 -6.99
CA GLY A 29 19.48 -29.65 -7.31
C GLY A 29 19.21 -28.26 -6.69
N LEU A 30 19.60 -28.06 -5.43
CA LEU A 30 19.50 -26.76 -4.77
C LEU A 30 20.36 -25.69 -5.45
N ASN A 31 21.59 -26.03 -5.86
CA ASN A 31 22.47 -25.10 -6.57
C ASN A 31 21.94 -24.74 -7.97
N GLN A 32 21.43 -25.71 -8.73
CA GLN A 32 20.84 -25.46 -10.05
C GLN A 32 19.61 -24.54 -9.97
N ILE A 33 18.78 -24.70 -8.93
CA ILE A 33 17.65 -23.81 -8.65
C ILE A 33 18.15 -22.40 -8.30
N ALA A 34 19.23 -22.27 -7.52
CA ALA A 34 19.83 -20.98 -7.19
C ALA A 34 20.40 -20.26 -8.42
N GLU A 35 20.88 -21.01 -9.41
CA GLU A 35 21.38 -20.49 -10.70
C GLU A 35 20.27 -20.20 -11.72
N GLY A 36 19.00 -20.42 -11.36
CA GLY A 36 17.84 -20.15 -12.23
C GLY A 36 17.49 -21.28 -13.20
N ARG A 37 18.16 -22.44 -13.13
CA ARG A 37 17.83 -23.65 -13.90
C ARG A 37 16.86 -24.53 -13.13
N PHE A 38 15.61 -24.09 -13.07
CA PHE A 38 14.59 -24.71 -12.22
C PHE A 38 14.24 -26.14 -12.63
N ASP A 39 14.08 -26.42 -13.93
CA ASP A 39 13.62 -27.73 -14.40
C ASP A 39 14.69 -28.83 -14.17
N GLU A 40 15.95 -28.52 -14.44
CA GLU A 40 17.09 -29.41 -14.15
C GLU A 40 17.29 -29.64 -12.65
N GLY A 41 17.15 -28.57 -11.85
CA GLY A 41 17.26 -28.65 -10.41
C GLY A 41 16.13 -29.45 -9.76
N LEU A 42 14.91 -29.34 -10.28
CA LEU A 42 13.76 -30.14 -9.84
C LEU A 42 13.95 -31.61 -10.18
N ALA A 43 14.45 -31.94 -11.37
CA ALA A 43 14.76 -33.32 -11.75
C ALA A 43 15.84 -33.93 -10.84
N SER A 44 16.87 -33.16 -10.48
CA SER A 44 17.92 -33.59 -9.54
C SER A 44 17.38 -33.82 -8.12
N LEU A 45 16.46 -32.96 -7.65
CA LEU A 45 15.77 -33.15 -6.36
C LEU A 45 14.80 -34.35 -6.39
N GLU A 46 14.13 -34.58 -7.52
CA GLU A 46 13.29 -35.77 -7.71
C GLU A 46 14.14 -37.04 -7.61
N GLN A 47 15.29 -37.05 -8.27
CA GLN A 47 16.26 -38.14 -8.19
C GLN A 47 16.72 -38.37 -6.74
N ALA A 48 17.10 -37.31 -6.01
CA ALA A 48 17.47 -37.42 -4.60
C ALA A 48 16.34 -38.01 -3.73
N SER A 49 15.08 -37.64 -4.01
CA SER A 49 13.91 -38.17 -3.30
C SER A 49 13.63 -39.65 -3.61
N LYS A 50 13.95 -40.11 -4.82
CA LYS A 50 13.81 -41.52 -5.23
C LYS A 50 14.93 -42.40 -4.68
N GLU A 51 16.15 -41.86 -4.60
CA GLU A 51 17.32 -42.58 -4.08
C GLU A 51 17.26 -42.77 -2.55
N ALA A 52 16.62 -41.86 -1.81
CA ALA A 52 16.47 -41.93 -0.36
C ALA A 52 15.01 -41.70 0.11
N PRO A 53 14.09 -42.67 -0.07
CA PRO A 53 12.67 -42.51 0.24
C PRO A 53 12.36 -42.31 1.74
N ASP A 54 13.25 -42.77 2.63
CA ASP A 54 13.10 -42.63 4.09
C ASP A 54 13.52 -41.24 4.60
N ASN A 55 14.18 -40.42 3.77
CA ASN A 55 14.61 -39.08 4.15
C ASN A 55 13.50 -38.05 3.90
N ILE A 56 12.78 -37.72 4.98
CA ILE A 56 11.67 -36.76 4.97
C ILE A 56 12.11 -35.38 4.46
N SER A 57 13.35 -34.96 4.74
CA SER A 57 13.84 -33.63 4.33
C SER A 57 13.95 -33.48 2.81
N PHE A 58 14.48 -34.48 2.10
CA PHE A 58 14.61 -34.44 0.64
C PHE A 58 13.25 -34.44 -0.04
N ARG A 59 12.32 -35.24 0.47
CA ARG A 59 10.94 -35.25 0.00
C ARG A 59 10.26 -33.90 0.24
N ALA A 60 10.43 -33.32 1.42
CA ALA A 60 9.87 -32.01 1.76
C ALA A 60 10.44 -30.90 0.85
N ASP A 61 11.76 -30.89 0.63
CA ASP A 61 12.42 -29.92 -0.25
C ASP A 61 11.97 -30.08 -1.71
N TYR A 62 11.92 -31.30 -2.24
CA TYR A 62 11.41 -31.56 -3.58
C TYR A 62 9.96 -31.05 -3.74
N LEU A 63 9.07 -31.40 -2.80
CA LEU A 63 7.66 -30.98 -2.86
C LEU A 63 7.53 -29.46 -2.78
N ARG A 64 8.27 -28.80 -1.88
CA ARG A 64 8.26 -27.35 -1.73
C ARG A 64 8.76 -26.64 -3.00
N ARG A 65 9.88 -27.11 -3.58
CA ARG A 65 10.43 -26.52 -4.80
C ARG A 65 9.55 -26.77 -6.03
N LYS A 66 8.92 -27.94 -6.11
CA LYS A 66 7.90 -28.25 -7.12
C LYS A 66 6.74 -27.27 -7.04
N GLU A 67 6.22 -27.04 -5.84
CA GLU A 67 5.12 -26.10 -5.60
C GLU A 67 5.51 -24.65 -5.95
N ASP A 68 6.71 -24.22 -5.57
CA ASP A 68 7.26 -22.91 -5.97
C ASP A 68 7.28 -22.75 -7.50
N GLN A 69 7.74 -23.77 -8.22
CA GLN A 69 7.84 -23.74 -9.69
C GLN A 69 6.45 -23.76 -10.36
N VAL A 70 5.53 -24.60 -9.88
CA VAL A 70 4.14 -24.64 -10.34
C VAL A 70 3.49 -23.26 -10.18
N ASN A 71 3.66 -22.63 -9.01
CA ASN A 71 3.11 -21.29 -8.76
C ASN A 71 3.70 -20.22 -9.68
N ARG A 72 5.01 -20.27 -9.97
CA ARG A 72 5.67 -19.36 -10.92
C ARG A 72 5.16 -19.54 -12.35
N LEU A 73 5.03 -20.79 -12.80
CA LEU A 73 4.51 -21.10 -14.14
C LEU A 73 3.06 -20.68 -14.29
N LEU A 74 2.22 -20.91 -13.27
CA LEU A 74 0.84 -20.44 -13.25
C LEU A 74 0.76 -18.91 -13.28
N ALA A 75 1.59 -18.20 -12.51
CA ALA A 75 1.64 -16.75 -12.53
C ALA A 75 2.09 -16.19 -13.90
N SER A 76 3.06 -16.85 -14.54
CA SER A 76 3.52 -16.50 -15.89
C SER A 76 2.42 -16.76 -16.93
N ALA A 77 1.72 -17.89 -16.81
CA ALA A 77 0.58 -18.23 -17.67
C ALA A 77 -0.55 -17.19 -17.56
N ASP A 78 -0.90 -16.81 -16.32
CA ASP A 78 -1.93 -15.81 -16.04
C ASP A 78 -1.54 -14.43 -16.59
N THR A 79 -0.26 -14.06 -16.47
CA THR A 79 0.28 -12.79 -17.01
C THR A 79 0.19 -12.75 -18.53
N ASP A 80 0.63 -13.82 -19.19
CA ASP A 80 0.60 -13.92 -20.65
C ASP A 80 -0.83 -13.93 -21.19
N ARG A 81 -1.77 -14.59 -20.50
CA ARG A 81 -3.19 -14.56 -20.83
C ARG A 81 -3.75 -13.14 -20.79
N ILE A 82 -3.43 -12.36 -19.76
CA ILE A 82 -3.86 -10.96 -19.64
C ILE A 82 -3.23 -10.09 -20.73
N SER A 83 -2.00 -10.38 -21.14
CA SER A 83 -1.31 -9.66 -22.23
C SER A 83 -1.85 -9.98 -23.63
N GLY A 84 -2.78 -10.94 -23.76
CA GLY A 84 -3.29 -11.42 -25.05
C GLY A 84 -2.38 -12.42 -25.77
N SER A 85 -1.28 -12.86 -25.12
CA SER A 85 -0.34 -13.85 -25.66
C SER A 85 -0.83 -15.27 -25.33
N PHE A 86 -1.88 -15.71 -26.02
CA PHE A 86 -2.53 -16.99 -25.69
C PHE A 86 -1.66 -18.23 -25.92
N ASP A 87 -0.79 -18.22 -26.94
CA ASP A 87 0.06 -19.36 -27.27
C ASP A 87 1.15 -19.63 -26.22
N SER A 88 1.76 -18.57 -25.67
CA SER A 88 2.76 -18.69 -24.62
C SER A 88 2.11 -19.07 -23.28
N SER A 89 0.96 -18.49 -22.96
CA SER A 89 0.14 -18.85 -21.78
C SER A 89 -0.23 -20.34 -21.77
N GLU A 90 -0.71 -20.86 -22.90
CA GLU A 90 -1.03 -22.28 -23.07
C GLU A 90 0.20 -23.17 -22.86
N GLY A 91 1.37 -22.74 -23.36
CA GLY A 91 2.64 -23.40 -23.14
C GLY A 91 2.99 -23.54 -21.66
N TYR A 92 2.77 -22.50 -20.86
CA TYR A 92 3.00 -22.55 -19.41
C TYR A 92 2.00 -23.46 -18.69
N TYR A 93 0.70 -23.39 -18.99
CA TYR A 93 -0.29 -24.30 -18.39
C TYR A 93 0.00 -25.77 -18.73
N ARG A 94 0.43 -26.07 -19.96
CA ARG A 94 0.84 -27.43 -20.34
C ARG A 94 2.08 -27.90 -19.57
N ARG A 95 3.06 -27.03 -19.31
CA ARG A 95 4.21 -27.37 -18.44
C ARG A 95 3.77 -27.66 -17.01
N VAL A 96 2.79 -26.92 -16.47
CA VAL A 96 2.21 -27.22 -15.15
C VAL A 96 1.57 -28.61 -15.15
N LEU A 97 0.82 -28.97 -16.19
CA LEU A 97 0.22 -30.31 -16.30
C LEU A 97 1.24 -31.43 -16.47
N GLN A 98 2.44 -31.15 -17.00
CA GLN A 98 3.54 -32.12 -17.03
C GLN A 98 4.12 -32.38 -15.62
N LEU A 99 4.21 -31.33 -14.79
CA LEU A 99 4.68 -31.46 -13.40
C LEU A 99 3.59 -32.04 -12.47
N GLU A 100 2.34 -31.64 -12.69
CA GLU A 100 1.17 -32.03 -11.91
C GLU A 100 -0.04 -32.29 -12.81
N PRO A 101 -0.24 -33.54 -13.28
CA PRO A 101 -1.34 -33.89 -14.17
C PRO A 101 -2.74 -33.60 -13.60
N SER A 102 -2.89 -33.60 -12.27
CA SER A 102 -4.15 -33.35 -11.56
C SER A 102 -4.37 -31.89 -11.18
N ASN A 103 -3.61 -30.95 -11.74
CA ASN A 103 -3.75 -29.54 -11.39
C ASN A 103 -4.99 -28.92 -12.06
N ASN A 104 -6.08 -28.82 -11.30
CA ASN A 104 -7.36 -28.28 -11.75
C ASN A 104 -7.26 -26.84 -12.29
N ARG A 105 -6.35 -26.02 -11.75
CA ARG A 105 -6.19 -24.63 -12.17
C ARG A 105 -5.59 -24.52 -13.56
N ALA A 106 -4.62 -25.36 -13.89
CA ALA A 106 -4.02 -25.39 -15.21
C ALA A 106 -5.01 -25.90 -16.28
N GLN A 107 -5.83 -26.91 -15.95
CA GLN A 107 -6.90 -27.39 -16.85
C GLN A 107 -7.94 -26.29 -17.11
N ALA A 108 -8.45 -25.66 -16.04
CA ALA A 108 -9.39 -24.55 -16.16
C ALA A 108 -8.82 -23.35 -16.94
N GLY A 109 -7.51 -23.10 -16.82
CA GLY A 109 -6.81 -22.06 -17.58
C GLY A 109 -6.80 -22.33 -19.09
N ILE A 110 -6.53 -23.58 -19.50
CA ILE A 110 -6.57 -24.00 -20.90
C ILE A 110 -8.00 -23.89 -21.46
N ASP A 111 -8.99 -24.38 -20.73
CA ASP A 111 -10.40 -24.28 -21.15
C ASP A 111 -10.85 -22.81 -21.31
N ALA A 112 -10.37 -21.92 -20.43
CA ALA A 112 -10.63 -20.48 -20.52
C ALA A 112 -9.97 -19.85 -21.76
N LEU A 113 -8.71 -20.22 -22.06
CA LEU A 113 -8.00 -19.75 -23.26
C LEU A 113 -8.74 -20.14 -24.55
N GLU A 114 -9.24 -21.38 -24.64
CA GLU A 114 -10.00 -21.83 -25.80
C GLU A 114 -11.30 -21.03 -25.99
N LYS A 115 -12.00 -20.72 -24.89
CA LYS A 115 -13.18 -19.85 -24.92
C LYS A 115 -12.84 -18.43 -25.34
N GLU A 116 -11.78 -17.85 -24.80
CA GLU A 116 -11.31 -16.49 -25.14
C GLU A 116 -10.92 -16.39 -26.62
N ARG A 117 -10.19 -17.36 -27.17
CA ARG A 117 -9.88 -17.42 -28.61
C ARG A 117 -11.14 -17.46 -29.47
N ARG A 118 -12.17 -18.19 -29.03
CA ARG A 118 -13.46 -18.29 -29.75
C ARG A 118 -14.25 -16.99 -29.71
N TYR A 119 -14.21 -16.26 -28.60
CA TYR A 119 -14.96 -15.02 -28.40
C TYR A 119 -14.26 -13.78 -28.95
N ALA A 120 -12.93 -13.78 -29.06
CA ALA A 120 -12.14 -12.67 -29.58
C ALA A 120 -12.69 -12.05 -30.89
N PRO A 121 -12.99 -12.80 -31.97
CA PRO A 121 -13.50 -12.21 -33.21
C PRO A 121 -14.90 -11.61 -33.06
N ILE A 122 -15.74 -12.17 -32.18
CA ILE A 122 -17.10 -11.68 -31.92
C ILE A 122 -17.05 -10.38 -31.13
N ILE A 123 -16.13 -10.30 -30.16
CA ILE A 123 -15.90 -9.10 -29.36
C ILE A 123 -15.39 -7.95 -30.25
N GLU A 124 -14.45 -8.21 -31.16
CA GLU A 124 -13.99 -7.21 -32.12
C GLU A 124 -15.12 -6.73 -33.05
N LEU A 125 -15.93 -7.65 -33.58
CA LEU A 125 -17.10 -7.27 -34.39
C LEU A 125 -18.12 -6.43 -33.59
N ALA A 126 -18.31 -6.75 -32.30
CA ALA A 126 -19.16 -5.97 -31.40
C ALA A 126 -18.59 -4.57 -31.13
N LYS A 127 -17.27 -4.44 -30.97
CA LYS A 127 -16.57 -3.14 -30.83
C LYS A 127 -16.75 -2.29 -32.09
N GLU A 128 -16.58 -2.88 -33.27
CA GLU A 128 -16.78 -2.17 -34.55
C GLU A 128 -18.23 -1.71 -34.74
N THR A 129 -19.22 -2.55 -34.41
CA THR A 129 -20.64 -2.16 -34.50
C THR A 129 -21.02 -1.09 -33.49
N LEU A 130 -20.41 -1.09 -32.29
CA LEU A 130 -20.54 0.01 -31.34
C LEU A 130 -19.93 1.32 -31.86
N ALA A 131 -18.75 1.26 -32.49
CA ALA A 131 -18.12 2.43 -33.11
C ALA A 131 -18.99 3.03 -34.24
N LYS A 132 -19.77 2.19 -34.93
CA LYS A 132 -20.77 2.61 -35.94
C LYS A 132 -22.08 3.13 -35.33
N GLY A 133 -22.25 3.09 -34.01
CA GLY A 133 -23.44 3.56 -33.30
C GLY A 133 -24.61 2.56 -33.29
N GLU A 134 -24.42 1.34 -33.77
CA GLU A 134 -25.45 0.29 -33.82
C GLU A 134 -25.52 -0.51 -32.51
N VAL A 135 -25.93 0.15 -31.42
CA VAL A 135 -25.95 -0.41 -30.05
C VAL A 135 -26.81 -1.69 -29.95
N ASP A 136 -27.96 -1.69 -30.62
CA ASP A 136 -28.90 -2.83 -30.59
C ASP A 136 -28.26 -4.08 -31.21
N ARG A 137 -27.47 -3.90 -32.29
CA ARG A 137 -26.78 -4.97 -33.01
C ARG A 137 -25.58 -5.51 -32.23
N ALA A 138 -24.80 -4.61 -31.62
CA ALA A 138 -23.71 -4.98 -30.73
C ALA A 138 -24.19 -5.76 -29.50
N SER A 139 -25.33 -5.34 -28.91
CA SER A 139 -25.92 -6.07 -27.78
C SER A 139 -26.37 -7.48 -28.16
N ALA A 140 -26.90 -7.67 -29.37
CA ALA A 140 -27.32 -8.97 -29.88
C ALA A 140 -26.13 -9.92 -30.12
N LEU A 141 -25.00 -9.40 -30.61
CA LEU A 141 -23.77 -10.18 -30.83
C LEU A 141 -23.16 -10.68 -29.51
N LEU A 142 -23.23 -9.88 -28.45
CA LEU A 142 -22.62 -10.22 -27.16
C LEU A 142 -23.54 -11.03 -26.23
N LYS A 143 -24.85 -11.01 -26.45
CA LYS A 143 -25.85 -11.76 -25.66
C LYS A 143 -25.52 -13.26 -25.47
N PRO A 144 -25.11 -14.03 -26.49
CA PRO A 144 -24.70 -15.43 -26.29
C PRO A 144 -23.44 -15.59 -25.43
N ILE A 145 -22.50 -14.64 -25.49
CA ILE A 145 -21.27 -14.68 -24.68
C ILE A 145 -21.59 -14.42 -23.20
N PHE A 146 -22.51 -13.50 -22.92
CA PHE A 146 -22.98 -13.24 -21.55
C PHE A 146 -23.77 -14.41 -20.96
N ALA A 147 -24.48 -15.18 -21.78
CA ALA A 147 -25.25 -16.34 -21.34
C ALA A 147 -24.37 -17.53 -20.93
N ASP A 148 -23.16 -17.66 -21.50
CA ASP A 148 -22.19 -18.72 -21.18
C ASP A 148 -21.39 -18.43 -19.88
N GLY A 149 -21.67 -17.31 -19.20
CA GLY A 149 -21.04 -16.95 -17.92
C GLY A 149 -19.56 -16.53 -18.03
N SER A 150 -19.06 -16.28 -19.24
CA SER A 150 -17.69 -15.84 -19.49
C SER A 150 -17.47 -14.42 -18.92
N SER A 151 -16.65 -14.29 -17.89
CA SER A 151 -16.31 -13.01 -17.25
C SER A 151 -14.90 -12.58 -17.65
N ASN A 152 -14.81 -11.71 -18.65
CA ASN A 152 -13.58 -10.99 -19.00
C ASN A 152 -13.77 -9.51 -18.64
N ILE A 153 -12.71 -8.85 -18.15
CA ILE A 153 -12.66 -7.42 -17.83
C ILE A 153 -13.11 -6.59 -19.04
N GLU A 154 -12.67 -6.96 -20.26
CA GLU A 154 -13.08 -6.26 -21.50
C GLU A 154 -14.58 -6.39 -21.78
N LEU A 155 -15.13 -7.60 -21.61
CA LEU A 155 -16.54 -7.90 -21.85
C LEU A 155 -17.44 -7.16 -20.85
N ALA A 156 -17.01 -7.06 -19.59
CA ALA A 156 -17.69 -6.28 -18.56
C ALA A 156 -17.68 -4.77 -18.88
N GLY A 157 -16.57 -4.27 -19.43
CA GLY A 157 -16.46 -2.89 -19.92
C GLY A 157 -17.44 -2.61 -21.06
N LEU A 158 -17.46 -3.47 -22.09
CA LEU A 158 -18.43 -3.34 -23.20
C LEU A 158 -19.88 -3.42 -22.72
N LYS A 159 -20.18 -4.32 -21.79
CA LYS A 159 -21.52 -4.43 -21.20
C LYS A 159 -21.95 -3.13 -20.54
N ARG A 160 -21.10 -2.56 -19.68
CA ARG A 160 -21.38 -1.26 -19.04
C ARG A 160 -21.60 -0.16 -20.07
N GLN A 161 -20.76 -0.10 -21.10
CA GLN A 161 -20.90 0.90 -22.16
C GLN A 161 -22.22 0.76 -22.92
N ILE A 162 -22.62 -0.47 -23.27
CA ILE A 162 -23.91 -0.75 -23.91
C ILE A 162 -25.07 -0.38 -22.98
N ASP A 163 -25.00 -0.77 -21.71
CA ASP A 163 -26.04 -0.50 -20.71
C ASP A 163 -26.17 1.02 -20.47
N GLU A 164 -25.06 1.77 -20.43
CA GLU A 164 -25.03 3.23 -20.35
C GLU A 164 -25.65 3.89 -21.60
N LEU A 165 -25.28 3.42 -22.80
CA LEU A 165 -25.83 3.94 -24.06
C LEU A 165 -27.34 3.66 -24.16
N ASN A 166 -27.78 2.47 -23.72
CA ASN A 166 -29.19 2.08 -23.66
C ASN A 166 -29.96 2.83 -22.57
N HIS A 167 -29.35 3.07 -21.40
CA HIS A 167 -29.92 3.92 -20.35
C HIS A 167 -30.07 5.35 -20.86
N LYS A 168 -29.05 5.89 -21.52
CA LYS A 168 -29.10 7.23 -22.12
C LYS A 168 -30.22 7.34 -23.16
N LYS A 169 -30.47 6.28 -23.94
CA LYS A 169 -31.59 6.22 -24.91
C LYS A 169 -32.96 6.13 -24.23
N THR A 170 -33.07 5.42 -23.11
CA THR A 170 -34.35 5.18 -22.40
C THR A 170 -34.74 6.30 -21.43
N VAL A 171 -33.76 6.94 -20.80
CA VAL A 171 -33.93 8.02 -19.80
C VAL A 171 -33.68 9.39 -20.43
N MET A 172 -33.74 9.50 -21.75
CA MET A 172 -33.49 10.76 -22.46
C MET A 172 -34.54 11.80 -22.04
N GLU A 173 -34.13 12.72 -21.16
CA GLU A 173 -34.77 14.02 -20.99
C GLU A 173 -34.97 14.60 -22.40
N PRO A 174 -36.11 15.23 -22.71
CA PRO A 174 -36.23 16.01 -23.92
C PRO A 174 -35.23 17.17 -23.83
N VAL A 175 -34.01 16.95 -24.30
CA VAL A 175 -33.03 18.02 -24.45
C VAL A 175 -33.49 18.83 -25.64
N LEU A 176 -33.55 20.14 -25.49
CA LEU A 176 -33.82 21.05 -26.59
C LEU A 176 -32.80 20.75 -27.69
N LYS A 177 -33.26 20.21 -28.83
CA LYS A 177 -32.44 20.22 -30.03
C LYS A 177 -32.44 21.67 -30.48
N SER A 178 -31.46 22.44 -30.01
CA SER A 178 -31.21 23.75 -30.58
C SER A 178 -30.97 23.52 -32.07
N SER A 179 -31.98 23.82 -32.89
CA SER A 179 -31.90 23.59 -34.32
C SER A 179 -30.89 24.52 -34.97
N GLN A 180 -30.43 25.55 -34.24
CA GLN A 180 -29.38 26.47 -34.65
C GLN A 180 -28.54 26.88 -33.43
N LYS A 181 -27.26 26.49 -33.42
CA LYS A 181 -26.21 26.99 -32.51
C LYS A 181 -25.73 28.40 -32.89
N LYS A 182 -26.59 29.19 -33.56
CA LYS A 182 -26.20 30.54 -33.97
C LYS A 182 -26.33 31.46 -32.75
N PRO A 183 -25.31 32.27 -32.46
CA PRO A 183 -25.39 33.25 -31.39
C PRO A 183 -26.56 34.21 -31.67
N ILE A 184 -27.36 34.48 -30.65
CA ILE A 184 -28.45 35.44 -30.73
C ILE A 184 -28.07 36.72 -29.99
N SER A 185 -28.38 37.85 -30.60
CA SER A 185 -28.26 39.17 -29.97
C SER A 185 -29.66 39.74 -29.79
N LEU A 186 -30.01 40.08 -28.55
CA LEU A 186 -31.33 40.57 -28.16
C LEU A 186 -31.17 41.87 -27.41
N GLU A 187 -31.90 42.89 -27.85
CA GLU A 187 -31.93 44.21 -27.22
C GLU A 187 -33.39 44.59 -27.00
N PHE A 188 -33.87 44.39 -25.77
CA PHE A 188 -35.21 44.76 -25.37
C PHE A 188 -35.15 45.67 -24.16
N ARG A 189 -35.81 46.82 -24.26
CA ARG A 189 -35.94 47.79 -23.17
C ARG A 189 -37.41 47.89 -22.78
N ASP A 190 -37.72 47.54 -21.53
CA ASP A 190 -39.09 47.57 -20.99
C ASP A 190 -40.12 46.81 -21.85
N ALA A 191 -39.73 45.67 -22.42
CA ALA A 191 -40.59 44.90 -23.32
C ALA A 191 -41.48 43.93 -22.54
N ASN A 192 -42.71 43.70 -23.02
CA ASN A 192 -43.58 42.67 -22.47
C ASN A 192 -42.95 41.28 -22.73
N LEU A 193 -42.87 40.47 -21.67
CA LEU A 193 -42.28 39.14 -21.68
C LEU A 193 -42.84 38.21 -22.77
N ARG A 194 -44.14 38.32 -23.10
CA ARG A 194 -44.76 37.55 -24.20
C ARG A 194 -44.13 37.88 -25.55
N ILE A 195 -43.87 39.17 -25.80
CA ILE A 195 -43.26 39.66 -27.04
C ILE A 195 -41.81 39.17 -27.13
N VAL A 196 -41.09 39.18 -26.00
CA VAL A 196 -39.70 38.68 -25.94
C VAL A 196 -39.66 37.17 -26.25
N PHE A 197 -40.55 36.36 -25.66
CA PHE A 197 -40.62 34.93 -25.99
C PHE A 197 -41.09 34.65 -27.41
N GLU A 198 -41.98 35.47 -27.98
CA GLU A 198 -42.39 35.36 -29.38
C GLU A 198 -41.23 35.67 -30.34
N ALA A 199 -40.43 36.70 -30.04
CA ALA A 199 -39.23 37.02 -30.79
C ALA A 199 -38.16 35.92 -30.67
N LEU A 200 -38.01 35.34 -29.47
CA LEU A 200 -37.18 34.16 -29.25
C LEU A 200 -37.68 32.94 -30.03
N ALA A 201 -39.00 32.72 -30.09
CA ALA A 201 -39.58 31.61 -30.84
C ALA A 201 -39.29 31.72 -32.33
N ARG A 202 -39.46 32.93 -32.88
CA ARG A 202 -39.18 33.21 -34.29
C ARG A 202 -37.71 33.08 -34.66
N SER A 203 -36.80 33.47 -33.76
CA SER A 203 -35.36 33.42 -34.01
C SER A 203 -34.74 32.03 -33.79
N SER A 204 -35.24 31.26 -32.81
CA SER A 204 -34.69 29.95 -32.45
C SER A 204 -35.43 28.74 -33.03
N GLY A 205 -36.66 28.94 -33.48
CA GLY A 205 -37.57 27.87 -33.90
C GLY A 205 -38.27 27.14 -32.73
N VAL A 206 -37.94 27.46 -31.47
CA VAL A 206 -38.51 26.81 -30.27
C VAL A 206 -39.84 27.46 -29.89
N ASN A 207 -40.86 26.64 -29.63
CA ASN A 207 -42.17 27.07 -29.15
C ASN A 207 -42.17 27.27 -27.64
N PHE A 208 -42.70 28.40 -27.18
CA PHE A 208 -42.88 28.67 -25.75
C PHE A 208 -44.37 28.65 -25.40
N ILE A 209 -44.73 27.88 -24.37
CA ILE A 209 -46.07 27.83 -23.77
C ILE A 209 -45.96 28.48 -22.39
N LEU A 210 -46.82 29.45 -22.11
CA LEU A 210 -46.88 30.13 -20.81
C LEU A 210 -48.03 29.53 -19.99
N ASP A 211 -47.75 29.16 -18.74
CA ASP A 211 -48.78 28.77 -17.78
C ASP A 211 -49.73 29.94 -17.46
N GLN A 212 -50.98 29.63 -17.11
CA GLN A 212 -52.02 30.62 -16.82
C GLN A 212 -51.67 31.57 -15.66
N ASP A 213 -50.80 31.14 -14.74
CA ASP A 213 -50.41 31.91 -13.56
C ASP A 213 -49.19 32.82 -13.82
N VAL A 214 -48.66 32.82 -15.06
CA VAL A 214 -47.66 33.79 -15.48
C VAL A 214 -48.32 35.13 -15.77
N LYS A 215 -47.95 36.15 -14.99
CA LYS A 215 -48.51 37.51 -15.13
C LYS A 215 -48.28 38.06 -16.56
N PRO A 216 -49.33 38.45 -17.30
CA PRO A 216 -49.22 38.89 -18.69
C PRO A 216 -48.53 40.25 -18.85
N ASP A 217 -48.42 41.03 -17.77
CA ASP A 217 -47.88 42.39 -17.78
C ASP A 217 -46.41 42.46 -17.35
N LEU A 218 -45.73 41.31 -17.20
CA LEU A 218 -44.32 41.28 -16.83
C LEU A 218 -43.48 41.98 -17.90
N ARG A 219 -42.77 43.02 -17.49
CA ARG A 219 -41.84 43.77 -18.33
C ARG A 219 -40.42 43.40 -17.97
N THR A 220 -39.62 43.13 -18.99
CA THR A 220 -38.22 42.76 -18.82
C THR A 220 -37.33 43.61 -19.71
N THR A 221 -36.15 43.91 -19.20
CA THR A 221 -35.10 44.61 -19.93
C THR A 221 -33.93 43.66 -20.06
N ILE A 222 -33.56 43.32 -21.29
CA ILE A 222 -32.48 42.37 -21.56
C ILE A 222 -31.60 42.88 -22.68
N PHE A 223 -30.29 42.87 -22.43
CA PHE A 223 -29.26 43.21 -23.39
C PHE A 223 -28.29 42.03 -23.47
N LEU A 224 -28.47 41.20 -24.49
CA LEU A 224 -27.62 40.04 -24.76
C LEU A 224 -26.94 40.24 -26.11
N ARG A 225 -25.62 40.06 -26.14
CA ARG A 225 -24.84 40.00 -27.38
C ARG A 225 -24.15 38.66 -27.44
N ASP A 226 -24.24 38.02 -28.59
CA ASP A 226 -23.58 36.75 -28.89
C ASP A 226 -23.79 35.63 -27.84
N SER A 227 -25.00 35.53 -27.29
CA SER A 227 -25.32 34.52 -26.29
C SER A 227 -25.93 33.27 -26.92
N SER A 228 -25.71 32.11 -26.29
CA SER A 228 -26.46 30.91 -26.62
C SER A 228 -27.93 31.08 -26.21
N LEU A 229 -28.85 30.55 -27.00
CA LEU A 229 -30.29 30.54 -26.71
C LEU A 229 -30.61 30.05 -25.28
N GLU A 230 -29.94 29.00 -24.82
CA GLU A 230 -30.20 28.40 -23.52
C GLU A 230 -29.87 29.35 -22.35
N ASN A 231 -28.69 29.97 -22.38
CA ASN A 231 -28.31 31.00 -21.42
C ASN A 231 -29.26 32.22 -21.45
N ALA A 232 -29.74 32.61 -22.64
CA ALA A 232 -30.67 33.72 -22.79
C ALA A 232 -32.03 33.42 -22.12
N ILE A 233 -32.55 32.21 -22.34
CA ILE A 233 -33.77 31.72 -21.71
C ILE A 233 -33.58 31.66 -20.19
N ASP A 234 -32.49 31.05 -19.71
CA ASP A 234 -32.24 30.91 -18.27
C ASP A 234 -32.14 32.26 -17.55
N LEU A 235 -31.48 33.24 -18.17
CA LEU A 235 -31.33 34.58 -17.61
C LEU A 235 -32.68 35.33 -17.56
N LEU A 236 -33.51 35.18 -18.59
CA LEU A 236 -34.88 35.72 -18.60
C LEU A 236 -35.75 35.09 -17.52
N LEU A 237 -35.67 33.78 -17.35
CA LEU A 237 -36.45 33.05 -16.35
C LEU A 237 -36.01 33.44 -14.94
N GLN A 238 -34.69 33.46 -14.67
CA GLN A 238 -34.14 33.81 -13.36
C GLN A 238 -34.47 35.26 -12.96
N THR A 239 -34.37 36.21 -13.91
CA THR A 239 -34.67 37.63 -13.65
C THR A 239 -36.15 37.84 -13.29
N ASN A 240 -37.04 37.07 -13.90
CA ASN A 240 -38.49 37.20 -13.72
C ASN A 240 -39.10 36.18 -12.74
N ARG A 241 -38.27 35.42 -12.00
CA ARG A 241 -38.71 34.34 -11.07
C ARG A 241 -39.62 33.31 -11.74
N LEU A 242 -39.29 32.93 -12.97
CA LEU A 242 -39.95 31.88 -13.73
C LEU A 242 -39.03 30.67 -13.82
N GLU A 243 -39.59 29.52 -14.13
CA GLU A 243 -38.88 28.27 -14.36
C GLU A 243 -39.37 27.63 -15.68
N LYS A 244 -38.58 26.72 -16.25
CA LYS A 244 -38.91 26.03 -17.50
C LYS A 244 -39.06 24.52 -17.31
N LYS A 245 -39.98 23.94 -18.08
CA LYS A 245 -40.09 22.51 -18.33
C LYS A 245 -39.97 22.26 -19.83
N VAL A 246 -39.02 21.45 -20.26
CA VAL A 246 -38.92 21.04 -21.66
C VAL A 246 -39.92 19.92 -21.92
N LEU A 247 -40.86 20.12 -22.85
CA LEU A 247 -41.89 19.14 -23.16
C LEU A 247 -41.48 18.22 -24.31
N ASN A 248 -40.75 18.76 -25.29
CA ASN A 248 -40.19 18.01 -26.41
C ASN A 248 -38.98 18.78 -26.98
N SER A 249 -38.38 18.27 -28.06
CA SER A 249 -37.19 18.88 -28.66
C SER A 249 -37.35 20.33 -29.16
N ASN A 250 -38.59 20.83 -29.28
CA ASN A 250 -38.92 22.14 -29.83
C ASN A 250 -39.97 22.93 -29.03
N THR A 251 -40.36 22.49 -27.82
CA THR A 251 -41.42 23.14 -27.04
C THR A 251 -41.05 23.19 -25.56
N ILE A 252 -41.16 24.38 -24.96
CA ILE A 252 -40.87 24.67 -23.55
C ILE A 252 -42.13 25.23 -22.89
N LEU A 253 -42.49 24.70 -21.73
CA LEU A 253 -43.48 25.27 -20.82
C LEU A 253 -42.78 26.18 -19.80
N ILE A 254 -43.28 27.40 -19.63
CA ILE A 254 -42.78 28.39 -18.69
C ILE A 254 -43.84 28.60 -17.61
N TYR A 255 -43.43 28.49 -16.34
CA TYR A 255 -44.33 28.63 -15.19
C TYR A 255 -43.66 29.44 -14.08
N PRO A 256 -44.43 30.03 -13.14
CA PRO A 256 -43.84 30.81 -12.05
C PRO A 256 -43.11 29.89 -11.06
N ASN A 257 -41.96 30.34 -10.55
CA ASN A 257 -41.15 29.61 -9.58
C ASN A 257 -41.79 29.71 -8.17
N THR A 258 -42.95 29.07 -8.00
CA THR A 258 -43.67 28.94 -6.74
C THR A 258 -43.63 27.48 -6.26
N PRO A 259 -43.64 27.23 -4.94
CA PRO A 259 -43.54 25.88 -4.39
C PRO A 259 -44.72 24.98 -4.77
N GLU A 260 -45.87 25.53 -5.16
CA GLU A 260 -47.01 24.79 -5.68
C GLU A 260 -46.74 24.31 -7.12
N LYS A 261 -46.37 25.21 -8.02
CA LYS A 261 -46.08 24.87 -9.42
C LYS A 261 -44.85 24.00 -9.60
N LEU A 262 -43.86 24.15 -8.72
CA LEU A 262 -42.73 23.23 -8.67
C LEU A 262 -43.20 21.79 -8.40
N LYS A 263 -44.16 21.56 -7.49
CA LYS A 263 -44.69 20.20 -7.26
C LYS A 263 -45.45 19.64 -8.45
N ASP A 264 -46.15 20.50 -9.21
CA ASP A 264 -46.97 20.07 -10.34
C ASP A 264 -46.14 19.81 -11.60
N TYR A 265 -45.11 20.62 -11.85
CA TYR A 265 -44.35 20.57 -13.11
C TYR A 265 -42.94 19.97 -12.99
N GLN A 266 -42.30 20.02 -11.82
CA GLN A 266 -40.95 19.49 -11.65
C GLN A 266 -40.96 17.96 -11.69
N GLU A 267 -40.19 17.40 -12.60
CA GLU A 267 -40.05 15.96 -12.70
C GLU A 267 -39.07 15.46 -11.66
N LEU A 268 -39.52 14.44 -10.93
CA LEU A 268 -38.70 13.74 -9.94
C LEU A 268 -38.39 12.36 -10.49
N VAL A 269 -37.12 11.98 -10.38
CA VAL A 269 -36.62 10.65 -10.72
C VAL A 269 -36.29 9.91 -9.44
N VAL A 270 -36.39 8.58 -9.48
CA VAL A 270 -35.96 7.71 -8.38
C VAL A 270 -34.70 6.98 -8.86
N LYS A 271 -33.60 7.09 -8.10
CA LYS A 271 -32.36 6.34 -8.36
C LYS A 271 -31.92 5.62 -7.10
N GLY A 272 -31.60 4.34 -7.26
CA GLY A 272 -30.93 3.53 -6.23
C GLY A 272 -29.42 3.61 -6.39
N PHE A 273 -28.71 3.88 -5.30
CA PHE A 273 -27.26 3.87 -5.19
C PHE A 273 -26.81 2.73 -4.28
N TYR A 274 -26.08 1.78 -4.85
CA TYR A 274 -25.43 0.72 -4.07
C TYR A 274 -24.11 1.23 -3.55
N LEU A 275 -23.86 1.07 -2.25
CA LEU A 275 -22.62 1.47 -1.59
C LEU A 275 -21.75 0.24 -1.34
N GLY A 276 -20.48 0.29 -1.76
CA GLY A 276 -19.54 -0.81 -1.62
C GLY A 276 -18.74 -0.77 -0.30
N ASN A 277 -18.38 0.42 0.15
CA ASN A 277 -17.44 0.68 1.24
C ASN A 277 -18.01 1.67 2.26
N ALA A 278 -18.74 2.69 1.80
CA ALA A 278 -19.34 3.69 2.68
C ALA A 278 -20.59 3.15 3.40
N ASP A 279 -20.82 3.69 4.60
CA ASP A 279 -22.01 3.42 5.40
C ASP A 279 -23.22 4.21 4.88
N ALA A 280 -24.34 3.51 4.63
CA ALA A 280 -25.55 4.13 4.08
C ALA A 280 -26.15 5.23 4.97
N LYS A 281 -26.04 5.09 6.30
CA LYS A 281 -26.62 6.05 7.24
C LYS A 281 -25.81 7.35 7.28
N GLN A 282 -24.48 7.25 7.28
CA GLN A 282 -23.60 8.42 7.16
C GLN A 282 -23.77 9.11 5.81
N THR A 283 -23.82 8.34 4.72
CA THR A 283 -23.99 8.86 3.36
C THR A 283 -25.35 9.55 3.19
N GLN A 284 -26.44 9.00 3.75
CA GLN A 284 -27.74 9.68 3.76
C GLN A 284 -27.68 11.01 4.51
N ALA A 285 -27.05 11.06 5.69
CA ALA A 285 -26.94 12.29 6.47
C ALA A 285 -26.18 13.38 5.69
N MET A 286 -25.11 12.99 4.97
CA MET A 286 -24.36 13.87 4.09
C MET A 286 -25.22 14.39 2.92
N ILE A 287 -25.90 13.52 2.18
CA ILE A 287 -26.75 13.91 1.04
C ILE A 287 -27.90 14.80 1.51
N LYS A 288 -28.56 14.44 2.62
CA LYS A 288 -29.68 15.22 3.18
C LYS A 288 -29.23 16.60 3.65
N GLY A 289 -28.02 16.71 4.20
CA GLY A 289 -27.44 17.99 4.64
C GLY A 289 -27.02 18.89 3.48
N LEU A 290 -26.39 18.34 2.44
CA LEU A 290 -25.85 19.12 1.32
C LEU A 290 -26.89 19.46 0.25
N LEU A 291 -27.74 18.51 -0.14
CA LEU A 291 -28.73 18.69 -1.22
C LEU A 291 -30.11 19.12 -0.70
N LYS A 292 -30.32 19.15 0.62
CA LYS A 292 -31.62 19.45 1.27
C LYS A 292 -32.78 18.58 0.76
N THR A 293 -32.47 17.39 0.24
CA THR A 293 -33.45 16.41 -0.25
C THR A 293 -34.30 15.84 0.88
N LYS A 294 -35.60 15.66 0.64
CA LYS A 294 -36.55 15.13 1.64
C LYS A 294 -36.73 13.61 1.55
N ASP A 295 -36.71 13.08 0.33
CA ASP A 295 -37.13 11.71 0.04
C ASP A 295 -35.91 10.80 -0.21
N ILE A 296 -35.24 10.40 0.87
CA ILE A 296 -34.15 9.41 0.86
C ILE A 296 -34.49 8.26 1.79
N PHE A 297 -34.48 7.05 1.24
CA PHE A 297 -34.70 5.80 1.96
C PHE A 297 -33.43 4.95 1.96
N ILE A 298 -33.18 4.22 3.04
CA ILE A 298 -32.05 3.29 3.18
C ILE A 298 -32.58 1.88 3.32
N ASP A 299 -31.98 0.95 2.58
CA ASP A 299 -32.02 -0.47 2.90
C ASP A 299 -30.65 -0.90 3.47
N GLU A 300 -30.61 -1.11 4.79
CA GLU A 300 -29.38 -1.50 5.50
C GLU A 300 -28.91 -2.91 5.13
N LYS A 301 -29.83 -3.81 4.74
CA LYS A 301 -29.46 -5.20 4.39
C LYS A 301 -28.71 -5.25 3.06
N LEU A 302 -29.05 -4.35 2.15
CA LEU A 302 -28.44 -4.26 0.82
C LEU A 302 -27.42 -3.13 0.69
N ASN A 303 -27.14 -2.39 1.77
CA ASN A 303 -26.36 -1.14 1.77
C ASN A 303 -26.74 -0.22 0.58
N LEU A 304 -28.04 0.01 0.43
CA LEU A 304 -28.64 0.70 -0.71
C LEU A 304 -29.32 1.99 -0.27
N ILE A 305 -29.02 3.08 -0.97
CA ILE A 305 -29.70 4.36 -0.81
C ILE A 305 -30.64 4.57 -1.99
N VAL A 306 -31.95 4.69 -1.72
CA VAL A 306 -32.94 5.05 -2.73
C VAL A 306 -33.28 6.52 -2.55
N MET A 307 -32.96 7.33 -3.55
CA MET A 307 -33.21 8.76 -3.54
C MET A 307 -34.26 9.12 -4.60
N ARG A 308 -35.25 9.93 -4.20
CA ARG A 308 -36.21 10.56 -5.11
C ARG A 308 -35.99 12.06 -5.11
N ASP A 309 -35.55 12.61 -6.24
CA ASP A 309 -35.31 14.06 -6.37
C ASP A 309 -35.27 14.46 -7.85
N THR A 310 -34.99 15.74 -8.13
CA THR A 310 -34.69 16.28 -9.45
C THR A 310 -33.51 15.55 -10.10
N PRO A 311 -33.48 15.40 -11.43
CA PRO A 311 -32.37 14.77 -12.13
C PRO A 311 -31.01 15.44 -11.85
N GLU A 312 -31.01 16.75 -11.62
CA GLU A 312 -29.82 17.53 -11.28
C GLU A 312 -29.29 17.17 -9.89
N ALA A 313 -30.17 17.10 -8.88
CA ALA A 313 -29.81 16.65 -7.54
C ALA A 313 -29.28 15.21 -7.54
N ILE A 314 -29.89 14.30 -8.32
CA ILE A 314 -29.40 12.92 -8.45
C ILE A 314 -27.99 12.86 -9.06
N LYS A 315 -27.70 13.67 -10.09
CA LYS A 315 -26.35 13.75 -10.69
C LYS A 315 -25.31 14.30 -9.70
N LEU A 316 -25.70 15.24 -8.84
CA LEU A 316 -24.83 15.74 -7.78
C LEU A 316 -24.62 14.70 -6.67
N ALA A 317 -25.69 14.01 -6.26
CA ALA A 317 -25.62 12.91 -5.30
C ALA A 317 -24.70 11.78 -5.80
N GLU A 318 -24.77 11.44 -7.08
CA GLU A 318 -23.90 10.44 -7.72
C GLU A 318 -22.42 10.82 -7.59
N LYS A 319 -22.06 12.09 -7.84
CA LYS A 319 -20.70 12.58 -7.66
C LYS A 319 -20.26 12.56 -6.21
N LEU A 320 -21.13 12.99 -5.29
CA LEU A 320 -20.86 12.98 -3.85
C LEU A 320 -20.64 11.57 -3.30
N ILE A 321 -21.48 10.63 -3.72
CA ILE A 321 -21.38 9.21 -3.35
C ILE A 321 -20.08 8.63 -3.91
N ALA A 322 -19.76 8.88 -5.19
CA ALA A 322 -18.52 8.39 -5.79
C ALA A 322 -17.25 8.90 -5.08
N MET A 323 -17.29 10.12 -4.53
CA MET A 323 -16.19 10.67 -3.74
C MET A 323 -16.09 10.08 -2.33
N HIS A 324 -17.21 9.63 -1.76
CA HIS A 324 -17.26 9.11 -0.39
C HIS A 324 -17.10 7.59 -0.32
N ASP A 325 -17.60 6.85 -1.31
CA ASP A 325 -17.60 5.38 -1.38
C ASP A 325 -16.23 4.80 -1.82
N LEU A 326 -15.17 5.25 -1.16
CA LEU A 326 -13.80 4.77 -1.38
C LEU A 326 -13.51 3.57 -0.49
N ALA A 327 -12.71 2.63 -0.99
CA ALA A 327 -12.32 1.45 -0.23
C ALA A 327 -11.49 1.82 0.99
N ASP A 328 -11.80 1.19 2.13
CA ASP A 328 -11.02 1.38 3.35
C ASP A 328 -9.58 0.87 3.17
N PRO A 329 -8.58 1.61 3.65
CA PRO A 329 -7.21 1.12 3.67
C PRO A 329 -7.06 -0.09 4.59
N GLU A 330 -6.16 -0.97 4.20
CA GLU A 330 -5.86 -2.21 4.91
C GLU A 330 -4.36 -2.40 5.00
N VAL A 331 -3.90 -2.82 6.19
CA VAL A 331 -2.49 -3.02 6.50
C VAL A 331 -2.30 -4.45 7.00
N MET A 332 -1.28 -5.11 6.47
CA MET A 332 -0.72 -6.31 7.06
C MET A 332 0.38 -5.91 8.03
N LEU A 333 0.30 -6.38 9.26
CA LEU A 333 1.29 -6.14 10.29
C LEU A 333 2.05 -7.42 10.53
N GLU A 334 3.36 -7.35 10.32
CA GLU A 334 4.30 -8.43 10.58
C GLU A 334 5.07 -8.08 11.84
N VAL A 335 4.99 -8.94 12.85
CA VAL A 335 5.74 -8.76 14.09
C VAL A 335 6.76 -9.87 14.16
N GLU A 336 7.99 -9.54 14.53
CA GLU A 336 9.05 -10.52 14.75
C GLU A 336 9.52 -10.45 16.20
N VAL A 337 9.51 -11.60 16.86
CA VAL A 337 10.04 -11.78 18.21
C VAL A 337 11.21 -12.76 18.11
N LEU A 338 12.40 -12.27 18.42
CA LEU A 338 13.62 -13.07 18.49
C LEU A 338 14.11 -13.10 19.94
N GLU A 339 14.23 -14.29 20.52
CA GLU A 339 14.85 -14.51 21.81
C GLU A 339 16.01 -15.51 21.68
N VAL A 340 17.20 -15.09 22.10
CA VAL A 340 18.39 -15.92 22.16
C VAL A 340 18.78 -16.09 23.63
N LYS A 341 18.78 -17.33 24.12
CA LYS A 341 19.18 -17.69 25.48
C LYS A 341 20.42 -18.57 25.44
N ARG A 342 21.45 -18.17 26.18
CA ARG A 342 22.72 -18.88 26.31
C ARG A 342 23.02 -19.15 27.79
N THR A 343 23.18 -20.41 28.14
CA THR A 343 23.53 -20.84 29.49
C THR A 343 24.88 -21.55 29.47
N LYS A 344 25.71 -21.27 30.46
CA LYS A 344 27.01 -21.90 30.62
C LYS A 344 27.28 -22.15 32.09
N LEU A 345 27.31 -23.43 32.46
CA LEU A 345 27.59 -23.89 33.81
C LEU A 345 28.90 -24.65 33.83
N THR A 346 29.82 -24.26 34.70
CA THR A 346 31.09 -24.95 34.94
C THR A 346 31.26 -25.21 36.43
N GLU A 347 31.29 -26.48 36.80
CA GLU A 347 31.56 -26.96 38.16
C GLU A 347 32.85 -27.79 38.14
N LEU A 348 33.90 -27.24 38.73
CA LEU A 348 35.23 -27.84 38.77
C LEU A 348 35.79 -27.81 40.18
N GLY A 349 36.18 -28.96 40.71
CA GLY A 349 37.00 -29.08 41.91
C GLY A 349 36.57 -30.19 42.86
N ILE A 350 37.17 -30.20 44.05
CA ILE A 350 36.97 -31.23 45.07
C ILE A 350 36.08 -30.66 46.18
N GLN A 351 34.93 -31.27 46.40
CA GLN A 351 34.06 -30.98 47.54
C GLN A 351 34.60 -31.73 48.76
N TRP A 352 35.28 -30.97 49.62
CA TRP A 352 35.75 -31.47 50.91
C TRP A 352 34.60 -31.51 51.93
N PRO A 353 34.58 -32.50 52.83
CA PRO A 353 33.60 -32.59 53.90
C PRO A 353 33.64 -31.34 54.80
N THR A 354 32.49 -30.68 54.96
CA THR A 354 32.37 -29.43 55.73
C THR A 354 31.88 -29.64 57.16
N LYS A 355 31.53 -30.88 57.51
CA LYS A 355 30.99 -31.25 58.83
C LYS A 355 31.70 -32.49 59.33
N LEU A 356 32.14 -32.45 60.58
CA LEU A 356 32.61 -33.60 61.34
C LEU A 356 31.48 -34.02 62.28
N THR A 357 30.94 -35.22 62.09
CA THR A 357 29.86 -35.72 62.95
C THR A 357 30.47 -36.54 64.08
N LEU A 358 30.30 -36.06 65.31
CA LEU A 358 30.62 -36.81 66.51
C LEU A 358 29.34 -37.49 67.00
N SER A 359 29.34 -38.82 67.10
CA SER A 359 28.18 -39.57 67.57
C SER A 359 28.59 -40.55 68.67
N PRO A 360 27.85 -40.60 69.79
CA PRO A 360 28.11 -41.57 70.85
C PRO A 360 27.84 -42.99 70.33
N LEU A 361 28.86 -43.83 70.38
CA LEU A 361 28.81 -45.23 69.96
C LEU A 361 28.09 -46.07 71.02
N SER A 362 27.18 -46.95 70.57
CA SER A 362 26.50 -47.91 71.45
C SER A 362 27.49 -48.92 72.02
N SER A 363 27.40 -49.21 73.32
CA SER A 363 28.32 -50.14 74.00
C SER A 363 28.13 -51.61 73.63
N SER A 364 26.98 -51.96 73.02
CA SER A 364 26.64 -53.34 72.63
C SER A 364 26.75 -53.62 71.13
N GLY A 365 27.30 -52.68 70.35
CA GLY A 365 27.33 -52.79 68.89
C GLY A 365 25.94 -52.70 68.22
N SER A 366 24.90 -52.36 68.99
CA SER A 366 23.56 -52.11 68.46
C SER A 366 23.48 -50.74 67.79
N SER A 367 22.58 -50.57 66.82
CA SER A 367 22.43 -49.32 66.06
C SER A 367 21.71 -48.19 66.83
N SER A 368 21.38 -48.40 68.10
CA SER A 368 20.66 -47.44 68.94
C SER A 368 21.46 -47.12 70.21
N THR A 369 21.69 -45.83 70.47
CA THR A 369 22.40 -45.35 71.66
C THR A 369 21.42 -45.21 72.82
N THR A 370 21.70 -45.88 73.94
CA THR A 370 20.84 -45.84 75.13
C THR A 370 21.20 -44.65 76.05
N LEU A 371 20.29 -44.23 76.93
CA LEU A 371 20.56 -43.20 77.95
C LEU A 371 21.75 -43.57 78.87
N THR A 372 21.96 -44.86 79.09
CA THR A 372 23.10 -45.41 79.83
C THR A 372 24.43 -45.27 79.08
N ASP A 373 24.43 -45.34 77.74
CA ASP A 373 25.61 -45.09 76.93
C ASP A 373 25.99 -43.60 76.94
N LEU A 374 25.00 -42.71 76.97
CA LEU A 374 25.21 -41.25 77.10
C LEU A 374 25.79 -40.86 78.46
N LYS A 375 25.45 -41.59 79.53
CA LYS A 375 25.98 -41.35 80.87
C LYS A 375 27.44 -41.76 81.02
N ASN A 376 27.91 -42.70 80.20
CA ASN A 376 29.26 -43.27 80.25
C ASN A 376 30.11 -42.90 79.01
N ILE A 377 29.96 -41.66 78.51
CA ILE A 377 30.74 -41.17 77.37
C ILE A 377 32.21 -41.02 77.80
N ASN A 378 33.11 -41.66 77.03
CA ASN A 378 34.56 -41.47 77.11
C ASN A 378 35.14 -41.31 75.69
N SER A 379 36.45 -41.09 75.57
CA SER A 379 37.14 -40.91 74.26
C SER A 379 36.90 -42.04 73.28
N ASP A 380 36.76 -43.27 73.78
CA ASP A 380 36.65 -44.48 72.96
C ASP A 380 35.20 -44.74 72.51
N ARG A 381 34.25 -44.00 73.10
CA ARG A 381 32.81 -44.10 72.82
C ARG A 381 32.29 -42.94 71.98
N ILE A 382 33.14 -42.07 71.44
CA ILE A 382 32.75 -41.03 70.49
C ILE A 382 33.26 -41.43 69.10
N GLY A 383 32.32 -41.80 68.22
CA GLY A 383 32.62 -42.05 66.81
C GLY A 383 32.74 -40.73 66.07
N ALA A 384 33.89 -40.51 65.43
CA ALA A 384 34.10 -39.39 64.52
C ALA A 384 33.91 -39.87 63.07
N ASN A 385 32.87 -39.40 62.41
CA ASN A 385 32.63 -39.69 61.00
C ASN A 385 32.86 -38.44 60.15
N LEU A 386 33.74 -38.58 59.15
CA LEU A 386 34.00 -37.56 58.15
C LEU A 386 33.47 -38.08 56.81
N SER A 387 32.62 -37.30 56.14
CA SER A 387 32.07 -37.66 54.83
C SER A 387 33.18 -37.77 53.78
N SER A 388 33.00 -38.60 52.76
CA SER A 388 33.96 -38.75 51.66
C SER A 388 34.05 -37.47 50.82
N ALA A 389 35.23 -37.21 50.26
CA ALA A 389 35.42 -36.13 49.29
C ALA A 389 34.87 -36.56 47.92
N VAL A 390 34.20 -35.63 47.23
CA VAL A 390 33.64 -35.86 45.90
C VAL A 390 34.29 -34.91 44.90
N VAL A 391 34.68 -35.42 43.74
CA VAL A 391 35.26 -34.61 42.67
C VAL A 391 34.20 -34.29 41.62
N ASN A 392 33.96 -33.01 41.38
CA ASN A 392 33.04 -32.53 40.35
C ASN A 392 33.84 -32.04 39.13
N LEU A 393 33.58 -32.63 37.96
CA LEU A 393 34.09 -32.20 36.67
C LEU A 393 32.93 -32.08 35.67
N ARG A 394 32.07 -31.08 35.88
CA ARG A 394 30.90 -30.85 35.03
C ARG A 394 31.04 -29.53 34.28
N ARG A 395 30.89 -29.58 32.95
CA ARG A 395 30.71 -28.39 32.12
C ARG A 395 29.52 -28.61 31.21
N GLU A 396 28.58 -27.69 31.26
CA GLU A 396 27.32 -27.73 30.54
C GLU A 396 27.14 -26.41 29.78
N VAL A 397 26.78 -26.49 28.51
CA VAL A 397 26.52 -25.34 27.64
C VAL A 397 25.18 -25.59 26.97
N GLY A 398 24.26 -24.64 27.13
CA GLY A 398 22.95 -24.65 26.47
C GLY A 398 22.78 -23.40 25.62
N ASP A 399 22.32 -23.59 24.38
CA ASP A 399 21.96 -22.51 23.47
C ASP A 399 20.52 -22.76 22.99
N ALA A 400 19.66 -21.77 23.11
CA ALA A 400 18.27 -21.82 22.66
C ALA A 400 17.93 -20.55 21.86
N ASN A 401 17.24 -20.71 20.74
CA ASN A 401 16.77 -19.62 19.89
C ASN A 401 15.26 -19.79 19.63
N ILE A 402 14.49 -18.73 19.86
CA ILE A 402 13.06 -18.69 19.65
C ILE A 402 12.77 -17.57 18.66
N LEU A 403 12.18 -17.92 17.51
CA LEU A 403 11.69 -16.96 16.53
C LEU A 403 10.19 -17.14 16.35
N ALA A 404 9.43 -16.07 16.51
CA ALA A 404 8.02 -16.03 16.19
C ALA A 404 7.70 -14.86 15.26
N ASN A 405 6.91 -15.13 14.23
CA ASN A 405 6.56 -14.18 13.17
C ASN A 405 5.03 -14.06 12.94
N PRO A 406 4.23 -13.66 13.96
CA PRO A 406 2.80 -13.49 13.76
C PRO A 406 2.50 -12.39 12.72
N ARG A 407 1.50 -12.67 11.87
CA ARG A 407 1.04 -11.77 10.81
C ARG A 407 -0.46 -11.53 10.98
N ILE A 408 -0.89 -10.28 10.93
CA ILE A 408 -2.31 -9.93 11.06
C ILE A 408 -2.67 -8.82 10.08
N ARG A 409 -3.75 -9.02 9.33
CA ARG A 409 -4.35 -8.00 8.48
C ARG A 409 -5.41 -7.26 9.29
N ALA A 410 -5.35 -5.93 9.28
CA ALA A 410 -6.30 -5.07 9.97
C ALA A 410 -6.76 -3.94 9.05
N ARG A 411 -8.04 -3.57 9.17
CA ARG A 411 -8.61 -2.39 8.52
C ARG A 411 -8.20 -1.12 9.25
N ASN A 412 -8.22 -0.01 8.54
CA ASN A 412 -7.94 1.30 9.10
C ASN A 412 -8.85 1.61 10.29
N ARG A 413 -8.26 2.01 11.42
CA ARG A 413 -8.92 2.35 12.70
C ARG A 413 -9.73 1.22 13.34
N GLU A 414 -9.51 -0.01 12.90
CA GLU A 414 -10.17 -1.19 13.48
C GLU A 414 -9.19 -1.97 14.34
N LYS A 415 -9.59 -2.28 15.58
CA LYS A 415 -8.75 -3.06 16.49
C LYS A 415 -8.77 -4.53 16.09
N ALA A 416 -7.60 -5.08 15.81
CA ALA A 416 -7.40 -6.49 15.52
C ALA A 416 -6.62 -7.16 16.66
N LYS A 417 -6.98 -8.41 16.97
CA LYS A 417 -6.34 -9.20 18.03
C LYS A 417 -6.07 -10.61 17.56
N ILE A 418 -4.88 -11.11 17.83
CA ILE A 418 -4.48 -12.50 17.65
C ILE A 418 -3.83 -13.02 18.94
N MET A 419 -4.21 -14.23 19.34
CA MET A 419 -3.58 -14.96 20.44
C MET A 419 -3.20 -16.35 19.92
N ILE A 420 -1.93 -16.70 20.08
CA ILE A 420 -1.36 -17.99 19.69
C ILE A 420 -0.69 -18.57 20.93
N GLY A 421 -1.22 -19.65 21.49
CA GLY A 421 -0.70 -20.20 22.74
C GLY A 421 -1.59 -21.27 23.35
N ASP A 422 -1.19 -21.73 24.52
CA ASP A 422 -1.88 -22.75 25.31
C ASP A 422 -2.58 -22.14 26.53
N LYS A 423 -3.65 -22.78 26.99
CA LYS A 423 -4.31 -22.43 28.25
C LYS A 423 -3.83 -23.37 29.35
N VAL A 424 -3.02 -22.85 30.27
CA VAL A 424 -2.44 -23.63 31.35
C VAL A 424 -3.37 -23.57 32.57
N PRO A 425 -3.86 -24.72 33.08
CA PRO A 425 -4.63 -24.74 34.32
C PRO A 425 -3.70 -24.51 35.52
N VAL A 426 -4.09 -23.59 36.38
CA VAL A 426 -3.45 -23.31 37.67
C VAL A 426 -4.45 -23.66 38.77
N SER A 427 -4.14 -24.71 39.53
CA SER A 427 -4.91 -25.08 40.72
C SER A 427 -4.62 -24.13 41.87
N THR A 428 -5.65 -23.46 42.38
CA THR A 428 -5.60 -22.65 43.61
C THR A 428 -6.36 -23.36 44.70
N THR A 429 -5.68 -23.76 45.78
CA THR A 429 -6.31 -24.33 46.97
C THR A 429 -6.61 -23.22 47.98
N THR A 430 -7.88 -22.95 48.25
CA THR A 430 -8.29 -22.06 49.34
C THR A 430 -8.78 -22.90 50.52
N THR A 431 -8.15 -22.75 51.69
CA THR A 431 -8.60 -23.36 52.95
C THR A 431 -9.59 -22.41 53.62
N THR A 432 -10.85 -22.81 53.73
CA THR A 432 -11.87 -22.06 54.46
C THR A 432 -11.58 -22.12 55.97
N ALA A 433 -11.99 -21.13 56.76
CA ALA A 433 -11.73 -21.05 58.21
C ALA A 433 -12.21 -22.27 59.02
N THR A 434 -13.08 -23.11 58.44
CA THR A 434 -13.57 -24.39 58.99
C THR A 434 -12.69 -25.60 58.65
N GLY A 435 -11.54 -25.42 57.98
CA GLY A 435 -10.60 -26.50 57.64
C GLY A 435 -10.94 -27.30 56.38
N ILE A 436 -11.94 -26.87 55.60
CA ILE A 436 -12.27 -27.47 54.31
C ILE A 436 -11.31 -26.92 53.24
N ILE A 437 -10.64 -27.81 52.51
CA ILE A 437 -9.79 -27.46 51.37
C ILE A 437 -10.67 -27.46 50.12
N SER A 438 -10.84 -26.29 49.50
CA SER A 438 -11.51 -26.15 48.20
C SER A 438 -10.47 -25.89 47.12
N GLU A 439 -10.46 -26.70 46.06
CA GLU A 439 -9.58 -26.55 44.90
C GLU A 439 -10.35 -25.90 43.74
N SER A 440 -9.85 -24.76 43.26
CA SER A 440 -10.38 -24.06 42.08
C SER A 440 -9.34 -24.05 40.97
N ILE A 441 -9.73 -24.46 39.77
CA ILE A 441 -8.86 -24.49 38.59
C ILE A 441 -9.08 -23.21 37.78
N GLN A 442 -8.05 -22.37 37.67
CA GLN A 442 -8.06 -21.17 36.83
C GLN A 442 -7.16 -21.36 35.61
N TYR A 443 -7.68 -21.11 34.41
CA TYR A 443 -6.89 -21.18 33.19
C TYR A 443 -6.21 -19.83 32.93
N LEU A 444 -4.91 -19.88 32.66
CA LEU A 444 -4.11 -18.72 32.26
C LEU A 444 -3.59 -18.91 30.84
N ASP A 445 -3.74 -17.89 30.00
CA ASP A 445 -3.29 -17.92 28.61
C ASP A 445 -1.78 -17.71 28.54
N VAL A 446 -1.04 -18.65 27.94
CA VAL A 446 0.41 -18.58 27.76
C VAL A 446 0.74 -18.69 26.28
N GLY A 447 1.40 -17.67 25.73
CA GLY A 447 1.82 -17.63 24.34
C GLY A 447 1.98 -16.20 23.86
N ILE A 448 1.77 -15.97 22.57
CA ILE A 448 1.90 -14.66 21.93
C ILE A 448 0.52 -14.05 21.79
N LYS A 449 0.34 -12.87 22.37
CA LYS A 449 -0.85 -12.05 22.24
C LYS A 449 -0.46 -10.72 21.60
N LEU A 450 -1.02 -10.48 20.42
CA LEU A 450 -0.81 -9.25 19.66
C LEU A 450 -2.15 -8.54 19.48
N GLU A 451 -2.20 -7.30 19.94
CA GLU A 451 -3.31 -6.37 19.76
C GLU A 451 -2.81 -5.17 18.99
N VAL A 452 -3.47 -4.84 17.87
CA VAL A 452 -3.04 -3.78 16.98
C VAL A 452 -4.22 -2.95 16.51
N GLU A 453 -4.00 -1.66 16.36
CA GLU A 453 -4.97 -0.70 15.81
C GLU A 453 -4.19 0.22 14.86
N PRO A 454 -4.27 -0.01 13.53
CA PRO A 454 -3.57 0.80 12.55
C PRO A 454 -4.38 2.06 12.20
N ASN A 455 -3.70 3.14 11.84
CA ASN A 455 -4.25 4.37 11.28
C ASN A 455 -3.39 4.78 10.07
N VAL A 456 -3.95 4.61 8.88
CA VAL A 456 -3.25 4.84 7.61
C VAL A 456 -3.37 6.30 7.18
N TYR A 457 -2.25 6.90 6.79
CA TYR A 457 -2.14 8.24 6.25
C TYR A 457 -1.90 8.21 4.74
N LEU A 458 -2.21 9.32 4.07
CA LEU A 458 -2.06 9.45 2.61
C LEU A 458 -0.61 9.38 2.11
N GLN A 459 0.39 9.56 2.98
CA GLN A 459 1.82 9.59 2.63
C GLN A 459 2.47 8.19 2.70
N ASP A 460 1.69 7.13 2.51
CA ASP A 460 2.12 5.73 2.69
C ASP A 460 2.74 5.46 4.09
N GLU A 461 2.21 6.17 5.09
CA GLU A 461 2.62 6.05 6.48
C GLU A 461 1.48 5.48 7.32
N VAL A 462 1.82 4.58 8.23
CA VAL A 462 0.87 3.91 9.12
C VAL A 462 1.27 4.22 10.56
N ALA A 463 0.37 4.87 11.30
CA ALA A 463 0.47 4.91 12.75
C ALA A 463 -0.14 3.63 13.32
N ILE A 464 0.58 2.96 14.22
CA ILE A 464 0.18 1.69 14.80
C ILE A 464 0.19 1.85 16.30
N LYS A 465 -0.96 1.62 16.92
CA LYS A 465 -1.02 1.36 18.36
C LYS A 465 -0.90 -0.14 18.54
N VAL A 466 0.23 -0.58 19.11
CA VAL A 466 0.58 -1.99 19.27
C VAL A 466 0.67 -2.34 20.74
N GLY A 467 0.05 -3.46 21.11
CA GLY A 467 0.24 -4.16 22.38
C GLY A 467 0.67 -5.59 22.08
N LEU A 468 1.91 -5.91 22.39
CA LEU A 468 2.50 -7.24 22.21
C LEU A 468 2.84 -7.82 23.58
N GLU A 469 2.42 -9.05 23.82
CA GLU A 469 2.74 -9.83 25.01
C GLU A 469 3.21 -11.22 24.58
N VAL A 470 4.34 -11.65 25.11
CA VAL A 470 4.94 -12.96 24.88
C VAL A 470 5.12 -13.64 26.22
N SER A 471 4.34 -14.69 26.44
CA SER A 471 4.33 -15.48 27.65
C SER A 471 4.83 -16.90 27.39
N SER A 472 5.69 -17.41 28.26
CA SER A 472 6.28 -18.74 28.15
C SER A 472 6.36 -19.41 29.52
N ILE A 473 6.11 -20.71 29.58
CA ILE A 473 6.32 -21.52 30.79
C ILE A 473 7.83 -21.63 31.04
N THR A 474 8.30 -21.03 32.13
CA THR A 474 9.74 -20.97 32.46
C THR A 474 10.17 -22.15 33.32
N ASN A 475 9.33 -22.55 34.29
CA ASN A 475 9.66 -23.65 35.19
C ASN A 475 8.40 -24.31 35.78
N GLN A 476 8.52 -25.56 36.20
CA GLN A 476 7.50 -26.27 36.98
C GLN A 476 7.94 -26.28 38.45
N VAL A 477 7.08 -25.80 39.33
CA VAL A 477 7.35 -25.72 40.77
C VAL A 477 6.40 -26.67 41.49
N LEU A 478 6.96 -27.57 42.29
CA LEU A 478 6.15 -28.43 43.15
C LEU A 478 5.77 -27.64 44.41
N THR A 479 4.47 -27.45 44.64
CA THR A 479 3.98 -26.83 45.88
C THR A 479 4.19 -27.76 47.09
N PRO A 480 4.27 -27.23 48.33
CA PRO A 480 4.36 -28.05 49.55
C PRO A 480 3.23 -29.07 49.70
N ALA A 481 2.08 -28.83 49.05
CA ALA A 481 0.93 -29.73 49.00
C ALA A 481 1.03 -30.85 47.94
N GLY A 482 2.15 -30.94 47.20
CA GLY A 482 2.38 -31.96 46.18
C GLY A 482 1.76 -31.67 44.80
N SER A 483 1.12 -30.51 44.62
CA SER A 483 0.57 -30.09 43.32
C SER A 483 1.63 -29.37 42.47
N VAL A 484 1.64 -29.62 41.15
CA VAL A 484 2.56 -29.01 40.19
C VAL A 484 1.97 -27.67 39.73
N THR A 485 2.67 -26.57 39.98
CA THR A 485 2.35 -25.23 39.45
C THR A 485 3.41 -24.78 38.44
N TYR A 486 3.10 -23.75 37.67
CA TYR A 486 3.94 -23.25 36.58
C TYR A 486 4.39 -21.82 36.84
N GLN A 487 5.69 -21.56 36.72
CA GLN A 487 6.22 -20.20 36.64
C GLN A 487 6.12 -19.72 35.19
N ILE A 488 5.38 -18.62 34.97
CA ILE A 488 5.18 -18.04 33.64
C ILE A 488 6.02 -16.77 33.54
N GLY A 489 6.92 -16.73 32.56
CA GLY A 489 7.63 -15.52 32.17
C GLY A 489 6.80 -14.78 31.14
N SER A 490 6.52 -13.50 31.36
CA SER A 490 5.80 -12.63 30.42
C SER A 490 6.68 -11.44 30.04
N ARG A 491 6.70 -11.11 28.75
CA ARG A 491 7.41 -9.98 28.17
C ARG A 491 6.40 -9.16 27.40
N SER A 492 6.19 -7.91 27.78
CA SER A 492 5.17 -7.07 27.15
C SER A 492 5.74 -5.73 26.68
N ALA A 493 5.22 -5.25 25.56
CA ALA A 493 5.52 -3.95 24.97
C ALA A 493 4.22 -3.31 24.49
N SER A 494 3.96 -2.07 24.91
CA SER A 494 2.80 -1.28 24.48
C SER A 494 3.29 0.09 24.04
N THR A 495 3.06 0.44 22.78
CA THR A 495 3.55 1.70 22.21
C THR A 495 2.69 2.16 21.03
N VAL A 496 2.85 3.43 20.67
CA VAL A 496 2.28 4.02 19.46
C VAL A 496 3.42 4.59 18.63
N LEU A 497 3.50 4.16 17.38
CA LEU A 497 4.57 4.50 16.45
C LEU A 497 3.99 4.79 15.07
N ARG A 498 4.72 5.55 14.26
CA ARG A 498 4.36 5.86 12.88
C ARG A 498 5.53 5.44 11.99
N LEU A 499 5.24 4.55 11.05
CA LEU A 499 6.22 3.93 10.15
C LEU A 499 5.76 4.08 8.71
N LYS A 500 6.71 4.05 7.78
CA LYS A 500 6.41 3.93 6.35
C LYS A 500 6.07 2.49 5.99
N ASP A 501 5.40 2.33 4.86
CA ASP A 501 5.19 1.02 4.24
C ASP A 501 6.52 0.26 4.05
N GLY A 502 6.58 -0.98 4.51
CA GLY A 502 7.76 -1.85 4.48
C GLY A 502 8.89 -1.48 5.45
N GLU A 503 8.73 -0.45 6.29
CA GLU A 503 9.75 -0.03 7.26
C GLU A 503 9.71 -0.92 8.51
N THR A 504 10.80 -1.66 8.76
CA THR A 504 10.97 -2.43 9.98
C THR A 504 11.50 -1.55 11.11
N GLN A 505 10.76 -1.47 12.21
CA GLN A 505 11.18 -0.75 13.40
C GLN A 505 11.27 -1.68 14.61
N VAL A 506 12.37 -1.56 15.36
CA VAL A 506 12.52 -2.23 16.65
C VAL A 506 11.64 -1.52 17.68
N LEU A 507 10.68 -2.27 18.24
CA LEU A 507 9.77 -1.83 19.29
C LEU A 507 10.47 -1.73 20.64
N ALA A 508 11.20 -2.80 20.98
CA ALA A 508 11.85 -2.97 22.25
C ALA A 508 12.94 -4.04 22.14
N GLY A 509 13.95 -3.94 23.00
CA GLY A 509 14.98 -4.95 23.16
C GLY A 509 15.47 -5.02 24.60
N LEU A 510 15.87 -6.20 25.03
CA LEU A 510 16.43 -6.43 26.36
C LEU A 510 17.61 -7.39 26.25
N ILE A 511 18.74 -6.99 26.84
CA ILE A 511 19.91 -7.85 27.02
C ILE A 511 20.08 -8.05 28.52
N GLY A 512 19.90 -9.27 28.99
CA GLY A 512 20.17 -9.69 30.36
C GLY A 512 21.44 -10.54 30.39
N ASP A 513 22.35 -10.24 31.32
CA ASP A 513 23.56 -11.01 31.57
C ASP A 513 23.69 -11.24 33.08
N GLU A 514 23.60 -12.49 33.51
CA GLU A 514 23.69 -12.90 34.91
C GLU A 514 24.88 -13.84 35.10
N ASP A 515 25.88 -13.37 35.86
CA ASP A 515 27.07 -14.13 36.24
C ASP A 515 27.02 -14.45 37.74
N ARG A 516 26.93 -15.75 38.07
CA ARG A 516 26.93 -16.26 39.43
C ARG A 516 28.13 -17.16 39.67
N MET A 517 29.09 -16.64 40.44
CA MET A 517 30.27 -17.40 40.86
C MET A 517 30.15 -17.78 42.33
N SER A 518 30.26 -19.07 42.66
CA SER A 518 30.43 -19.55 44.02
C SER A 518 31.68 -20.42 44.14
N SER A 519 32.35 -20.33 45.27
CA SER A 519 33.58 -21.09 45.54
C SER A 519 33.57 -21.59 46.97
N ASN A 520 33.62 -22.90 47.14
CA ASN A 520 33.80 -23.54 48.43
C ASN A 520 35.26 -23.96 48.55
N ARG A 521 35.96 -23.49 49.58
CA ARG A 521 37.40 -23.75 49.78
C ARG A 521 37.68 -24.18 51.22
N VAL A 522 38.68 -25.04 51.40
CA VAL A 522 39.20 -25.39 52.73
C VAL A 522 39.97 -24.18 53.26
N PRO A 523 39.66 -23.65 54.47
CA PRO A 523 40.39 -22.54 55.05
C PRO A 523 41.91 -22.82 55.14
N GLY A 524 42.74 -21.86 54.74
CA GLY A 524 44.20 -22.01 54.69
C GLY A 524 44.69 -22.69 53.41
N LEU A 525 44.40 -23.99 53.23
CA LEU A 525 44.89 -24.76 52.08
C LEU A 525 44.31 -24.30 50.74
N GLY A 526 43.08 -23.81 50.73
CA GLY A 526 42.41 -23.29 49.54
C GLY A 526 42.90 -21.91 49.07
N ASP A 527 43.70 -21.22 49.88
CA ASP A 527 44.20 -19.86 49.59
C ASP A 527 45.62 -19.86 49.01
N ILE A 528 46.27 -21.03 48.96
CA ILE A 528 47.61 -21.17 48.41
C ILE A 528 47.56 -20.95 46.89
N PRO A 529 48.37 -20.03 46.33
CA PRO A 529 48.47 -19.84 44.89
C PRO A 529 48.79 -21.19 44.19
N ILE A 530 48.15 -21.46 43.05
CA ILE A 530 48.33 -22.68 42.23
C ILE A 530 47.76 -23.96 42.90
N LEU A 531 48.16 -24.28 44.13
CA LEU A 531 47.75 -25.51 44.84
C LEU A 531 46.34 -25.43 45.45
N GLY A 532 45.83 -24.23 45.74
CA GLY A 532 44.52 -24.02 46.33
C GLY A 532 43.36 -24.55 45.47
N ARG A 533 43.57 -24.72 44.16
CA ARG A 533 42.57 -25.31 43.25
C ARG A 533 42.24 -26.78 43.59
N LEU A 534 43.19 -27.53 44.14
CA LEU A 534 42.97 -28.91 44.61
C LEU A 534 42.16 -28.94 45.92
N PHE A 535 42.14 -27.84 46.67
CA PHE A 535 41.44 -27.69 47.93
C PHE A 535 40.20 -26.79 47.84
N SER A 536 39.68 -26.61 46.62
CA SER A 536 38.51 -25.78 46.34
C SER A 536 37.57 -26.44 45.31
N SER A 537 36.30 -26.05 45.36
CA SER A 537 35.26 -26.38 44.39
C SER A 537 34.64 -25.09 43.90
N GLN A 538 34.79 -24.80 42.61
CA GLN A 538 34.27 -23.59 41.97
C GLN A 538 33.07 -23.93 41.09
N LYS A 539 32.01 -23.14 41.21
CA LYS A 539 30.81 -23.17 40.38
C LYS A 539 30.62 -21.81 39.74
N ASP A 540 30.76 -21.75 38.42
CA ASP A 540 30.55 -20.57 37.58
C ASP A 540 29.32 -20.84 36.71
N ASP A 541 28.24 -20.09 36.95
CA ASP A 541 26.97 -20.16 36.22
C ASP A 541 26.74 -18.82 35.53
N ARG A 542 26.74 -18.83 34.19
CA ARG A 542 26.52 -17.64 33.36
C ARG A 542 25.30 -17.82 32.50
N GLN A 543 24.42 -16.83 32.52
CA GLN A 543 23.17 -16.84 31.77
C GLN A 543 23.00 -15.52 31.02
N LYS A 544 23.02 -15.60 29.69
CA LYS A 544 22.81 -14.47 28.80
C LYS A 544 21.50 -14.64 28.04
N THR A 545 20.65 -13.62 28.05
CA THR A 545 19.37 -13.60 27.33
C THR A 545 19.26 -12.31 26.52
N GLU A 546 19.02 -12.42 25.22
CA GLU A 546 18.83 -11.30 24.31
C GLU A 546 17.46 -11.41 23.66
N ILE A 547 16.64 -10.37 23.77
CA ILE A 547 15.30 -10.33 23.20
C ILE A 547 15.19 -9.09 22.32
N VAL A 548 14.67 -9.25 21.11
CA VAL A 548 14.37 -8.18 20.17
C VAL A 548 12.94 -8.35 19.66
N LEU A 549 12.16 -7.29 19.76
CA LEU A 549 10.81 -7.22 19.23
C LEU A 549 10.77 -6.16 18.13
N SER A 550 10.35 -6.52 16.93
CA SER A 550 10.22 -5.59 15.81
C SER A 550 8.86 -5.72 15.12
N ILE A 551 8.48 -4.66 14.41
CA ILE A 551 7.25 -4.62 13.63
C ILE A 551 7.53 -4.01 12.25
N THR A 552 6.91 -4.58 11.23
CA THR A 552 6.95 -4.10 9.85
C THR A 552 5.52 -4.02 9.31
N PRO A 553 5.01 -2.83 8.96
CA PRO A 553 3.74 -2.71 8.27
C PRO A 553 3.90 -2.91 6.77
N HIS A 554 2.93 -3.56 6.14
CA HIS A 554 2.78 -3.65 4.70
C HIS A 554 1.39 -3.17 4.30
N LEU A 555 1.31 -2.11 3.52
CA LEU A 555 0.08 -1.46 3.08
C LEU A 555 -0.49 -2.22 1.88
N ILE A 556 -1.58 -2.98 2.09
CA ILE A 556 -2.19 -3.75 0.99
C ILE A 556 -3.06 -2.84 0.11
N ARG A 557 -3.73 -1.86 0.73
CA ARG A 557 -4.57 -0.87 0.05
C ARG A 557 -4.39 0.49 0.72
N ASN A 558 -4.11 1.52 -0.07
CA ASN A 558 -4.06 2.91 0.41
C ASN A 558 -5.21 3.75 -0.16
N ILE A 559 -5.58 4.81 0.57
CA ILE A 559 -6.43 5.90 0.06
C ILE A 559 -5.59 6.73 -0.91
N LYS A 560 -5.91 6.65 -2.20
CA LYS A 560 -5.37 7.57 -3.21
C LYS A 560 -6.16 8.88 -3.15
N ARG A 561 -5.47 10.01 -3.06
CA ARG A 561 -6.11 11.33 -3.16
C ARG A 561 -6.69 11.47 -4.57
N PRO A 562 -8.01 11.65 -4.74
CA PRO A 562 -8.58 11.97 -6.05
C PRO A 562 -8.00 13.31 -6.54
N GLU A 563 -7.78 13.47 -7.85
CA GLU A 563 -7.29 14.73 -8.41
C GLU A 563 -8.24 15.89 -8.03
N ALA A 564 -7.69 17.08 -7.82
CA ALA A 564 -8.45 18.23 -7.34
C ALA A 564 -9.69 18.55 -8.21
N ALA A 565 -9.60 18.30 -9.52
CA ALA A 565 -10.70 18.48 -10.47
C ALA A 565 -11.92 17.57 -10.21
N PHE A 566 -11.74 16.42 -9.55
CA PHE A 566 -12.86 15.56 -9.14
C PHE A 566 -13.45 15.95 -7.78
N ASN A 567 -12.70 16.68 -6.95
CA ASN A 567 -13.14 17.11 -5.63
C ASN A 567 -13.87 18.46 -5.64
N GLU A 568 -13.73 19.24 -6.71
CA GLU A 568 -14.41 20.52 -6.87
C GLU A 568 -15.40 20.44 -8.03
N PHE A 569 -16.68 20.63 -7.73
CA PHE A 569 -17.72 20.75 -8.75
C PHE A 569 -18.74 21.80 -8.33
N TRP A 570 -19.30 22.46 -9.33
CA TRP A 570 -20.38 23.42 -9.14
C TRP A 570 -21.65 22.68 -8.69
N SER A 571 -22.23 23.12 -7.58
CA SER A 571 -23.51 22.62 -7.03
C SER A 571 -24.69 23.56 -7.31
N GLY A 572 -24.44 24.71 -7.92
CA GLY A 572 -25.43 25.72 -8.24
C GLY A 572 -25.57 26.76 -7.12
N THR A 573 -26.79 27.20 -6.87
CA THR A 573 -27.13 28.18 -5.82
C THR A 573 -28.00 27.52 -4.76
N GLU A 574 -28.13 28.12 -3.57
CA GLU A 574 -29.00 27.57 -2.51
C GLU A 574 -30.47 27.42 -2.94
N MET A 575 -30.89 28.16 -3.97
CA MET A 575 -32.26 28.20 -4.49
C MET A 575 -32.47 27.32 -5.72
N SER A 576 -31.38 26.90 -6.40
CA SER A 576 -31.42 26.07 -7.61
C SER A 576 -30.13 25.27 -7.71
N LEU A 577 -30.27 23.96 -7.60
CA LEU A 577 -29.17 23.00 -7.77
C LEU A 577 -28.81 22.92 -9.25
N ARG A 578 -27.53 23.13 -9.60
CA ARG A 578 -27.05 23.03 -10.98
C ARG A 578 -25.68 22.42 -11.00
N ASN A 579 -25.42 21.54 -11.96
CA ASN A 579 -24.13 20.87 -12.11
C ASN A 579 -23.11 21.68 -12.94
N ARG A 580 -23.48 22.89 -13.37
CA ARG A 580 -22.69 23.81 -14.20
C ARG A 580 -22.97 25.26 -13.80
N PRO A 581 -21.97 26.14 -13.83
CA PRO A 581 -22.17 27.55 -13.56
C PRO A 581 -22.88 28.22 -14.74
N LEU A 582 -23.76 29.16 -14.45
CA LEU A 582 -24.35 30.02 -15.48
C LEU A 582 -23.25 30.96 -16.00
N THR A 583 -22.71 30.66 -17.18
CA THR A 583 -21.63 31.43 -17.80
C THR A 583 -22.03 31.83 -19.22
N LEU A 584 -21.89 33.11 -19.53
CA LEU A 584 -22.05 33.62 -20.89
C LEU A 584 -20.72 33.41 -21.63
N GLN A 585 -20.48 32.19 -22.11
CA GLN A 585 -19.36 31.91 -23.02
C GLN A 585 -19.82 32.04 -24.48
N PRO A 586 -19.08 32.75 -25.35
CA PRO A 586 -19.30 32.70 -26.79
C PRO A 586 -19.14 31.25 -27.26
N GLN A 587 -20.17 30.68 -27.91
CA GLN A 587 -20.11 29.30 -28.37
C GLN A 587 -19.18 29.16 -29.58
N VAL A 588 -18.14 28.33 -29.46
CA VAL A 588 -17.46 27.75 -30.62
C VAL A 588 -18.37 26.63 -31.17
N PRO A 589 -18.68 26.60 -32.49
CA PRO A 589 -19.60 25.61 -33.07
C PRO A 589 -19.15 24.15 -32.85
N GLU A 590 -20.08 23.32 -32.36
CA GLU A 590 -19.88 21.89 -32.04
C GLU A 590 -19.64 20.96 -33.26
N ASP A 591 -19.59 21.46 -34.50
CA ASP A 591 -19.32 20.63 -35.70
C ASP A 591 -17.84 20.18 -35.78
N ASP A 592 -16.94 20.87 -35.07
CA ASP A 592 -15.53 20.48 -34.98
C ASP A 592 -15.26 19.31 -34.00
N LEU A 593 -16.28 18.84 -33.28
CA LEU A 593 -16.17 17.71 -32.33
C LEU A 593 -16.56 16.36 -32.95
N LYS A 594 -17.12 16.33 -34.16
CA LYS A 594 -17.51 15.08 -34.86
C LYS A 594 -16.68 14.76 -36.10
N SER A 595 -15.75 15.62 -36.49
CA SER A 595 -14.75 15.31 -37.51
C SER A 595 -13.48 14.82 -36.81
N GLY A 596 -13.17 13.54 -36.95
CA GLY A 596 -11.87 12.95 -36.59
C GLY A 596 -10.75 13.43 -37.51
N LYS A 597 -10.52 14.74 -37.57
CA LYS A 597 -9.31 15.37 -38.07
C LYS A 597 -9.03 16.58 -37.19
N THR A 598 -7.89 16.54 -36.53
CA THR A 598 -7.25 17.70 -35.89
C THR A 598 -6.81 18.67 -36.99
N PRO A 599 -7.24 19.93 -36.95
CA PRO A 599 -6.27 20.98 -37.22
C PRO A 599 -6.33 22.13 -36.21
N ALA A 600 -5.13 22.50 -35.76
CA ALA A 600 -4.63 23.86 -35.62
C ALA A 600 -5.57 24.94 -35.03
N ASN A 601 -5.34 25.20 -33.74
CA ASN A 601 -4.87 26.48 -33.19
C ASN A 601 -5.51 27.76 -33.75
N GLU A 602 -6.51 28.29 -33.03
CA GLU A 602 -6.59 29.70 -32.62
C GLU A 602 -7.83 29.92 -31.72
N PRO A 603 -7.70 30.62 -30.58
CA PRO A 603 -8.80 31.42 -30.04
C PRO A 603 -8.51 32.91 -30.25
N ARG A 604 -9.40 33.58 -31.01
CA ARG A 604 -9.58 35.04 -30.96
C ARG A 604 -10.32 35.43 -29.68
N SER A 605 -9.75 36.44 -29.04
CA SER A 605 -10.18 37.16 -27.83
C SER A 605 -11.47 37.98 -27.98
N SER A 606 -12.12 38.32 -26.86
CA SER A 606 -12.41 39.72 -26.39
C SER A 606 -13.34 39.66 -25.15
N SER A 607 -13.28 40.52 -24.13
CA SER A 607 -12.50 41.73 -23.83
C SER A 607 -12.86 42.23 -22.41
N THR A 608 -11.89 42.75 -21.66
CA THR A 608 -12.00 44.07 -20.99
C THR A 608 -10.61 44.57 -20.60
N GLY A 609 -10.28 45.80 -21.03
CA GLY A 609 -9.25 46.64 -20.42
C GLY A 609 -7.90 46.72 -21.13
N LYS A 610 -7.75 47.72 -22.00
CA LYS A 610 -6.49 48.43 -22.34
C LYS A 610 -5.53 48.52 -21.13
N GLU A 611 -4.21 48.43 -21.17
CA GLU A 611 -3.14 48.54 -22.17
C GLU A 611 -1.90 47.96 -21.42
N LYS A 612 -1.19 46.93 -21.89
CA LYS A 612 -0.07 47.01 -22.85
C LYS A 612 0.29 45.60 -23.31
N ASN A 613 0.40 45.44 -24.61
CA ASN A 613 0.86 44.25 -25.32
C ASN A 613 2.34 43.94 -24.99
N THR A 614 2.67 42.69 -24.65
CA THR A 614 4.00 42.10 -24.89
C THR A 614 3.84 40.64 -25.34
N ALA A 615 4.55 40.31 -26.41
CA ALA A 615 4.53 39.07 -27.20
C ALA A 615 4.72 37.77 -26.39
N PRO A 616 4.40 36.58 -26.96
CA PRO A 616 4.70 35.29 -26.33
C PRO A 616 6.18 35.21 -25.93
N SER A 617 6.43 34.92 -24.66
CA SER A 617 7.77 34.88 -24.07
C SER A 617 8.48 33.59 -24.46
N VAL A 618 9.41 33.69 -25.39
CA VAL A 618 10.31 32.59 -25.73
C VAL A 618 11.30 32.40 -24.58
N ILE A 619 11.31 31.20 -23.99
CA ILE A 619 12.26 30.83 -22.94
C ILE A 619 13.42 30.08 -23.60
N ALA A 620 14.56 30.74 -23.73
CA ALA A 620 15.78 30.14 -24.26
C ALA A 620 16.70 29.71 -23.11
N LEU A 621 17.12 28.45 -23.13
CA LEU A 621 18.07 27.89 -22.17
C LEU A 621 19.48 27.90 -22.76
N GLN A 622 20.50 28.21 -21.95
CA GLN A 622 21.90 28.22 -22.37
C GLN A 622 22.84 27.68 -21.29
N TRP A 623 23.86 26.96 -21.69
CA TRP A 623 24.92 26.48 -20.79
C TRP A 623 26.06 27.50 -20.69
N GLN A 624 26.57 27.70 -19.48
CA GLN A 624 27.80 28.46 -19.24
C GLN A 624 28.74 27.67 -18.32
N GLY A 625 29.95 27.37 -18.78
CA GLY A 625 30.94 26.66 -17.99
C GLY A 625 32.24 26.44 -18.78
N PRO A 626 33.30 25.93 -18.14
CA PRO A 626 34.56 25.61 -18.80
C PRO A 626 34.39 24.40 -19.75
N LYS A 627 34.90 24.52 -20.98
CA LYS A 627 34.83 23.44 -21.99
C LYS A 627 35.95 22.40 -21.85
N GLN A 628 36.96 22.68 -21.02
CA GLN A 628 38.11 21.80 -20.76
C GLN A 628 38.30 21.64 -19.25
N VAL A 629 38.46 20.40 -18.79
CA VAL A 629 38.64 20.08 -17.36
C VAL A 629 39.67 18.96 -17.18
N LYS A 630 40.40 18.98 -16.07
CA LYS A 630 41.34 17.89 -15.72
C LYS A 630 40.63 16.80 -14.92
N ALA A 631 41.08 15.55 -15.06
CA ALA A 631 40.58 14.45 -14.24
C ALA A 631 40.77 14.72 -12.74
N GLY A 632 39.74 14.47 -11.94
CA GLY A 632 39.70 14.75 -10.50
C GLY A 632 39.30 16.17 -10.12
N GLU A 633 39.30 17.12 -11.05
CA GLU A 633 38.99 18.53 -10.79
C GLU A 633 37.47 18.76 -10.64
N GLN A 634 37.11 19.70 -9.76
CA GLN A 634 35.74 20.18 -9.64
C GLN A 634 35.52 21.42 -10.50
N PHE A 635 34.45 21.44 -11.29
CA PHE A 635 34.11 22.55 -12.15
C PHE A 635 32.63 22.89 -12.07
N LYS A 636 32.29 24.17 -12.31
CA LYS A 636 30.93 24.68 -12.23
C LYS A 636 30.34 24.89 -13.61
N VAL A 637 29.13 24.39 -13.83
CA VAL A 637 28.33 24.59 -15.03
C VAL A 637 27.02 25.24 -14.63
N ALA A 638 26.75 26.44 -15.13
CA ALA A 638 25.51 27.17 -14.89
C ALA A 638 24.53 26.98 -16.05
N LEU A 639 23.27 26.74 -15.72
CA LEU A 639 22.17 26.77 -16.67
C LEU A 639 21.51 28.15 -16.61
N LYS A 640 21.62 28.92 -17.69
CA LYS A 640 20.99 30.24 -17.84
C LYS A 640 19.66 30.14 -18.57
N VAL A 641 18.71 30.94 -18.12
CA VAL A 641 17.44 31.22 -18.82
C VAL A 641 17.52 32.63 -19.37
N LYS A 642 17.04 32.81 -20.59
CA LYS A 642 16.64 34.09 -21.17
C LYS A 642 15.14 34.05 -21.43
N THR A 643 14.39 34.96 -20.81
CA THR A 643 12.95 35.09 -21.01
C THR A 643 12.50 36.53 -20.85
N ASP A 644 11.67 36.99 -21.78
CA ASP A 644 11.05 38.32 -21.72
C ASP A 644 9.75 38.32 -20.90
N GLY A 645 9.25 37.15 -20.51
CA GLY A 645 8.03 36.97 -19.71
C GLY A 645 8.33 36.40 -18.33
N GLY A 646 7.51 36.76 -17.35
CA GLY A 646 7.69 36.38 -15.96
C GLY A 646 7.63 34.87 -15.76
N LEU A 647 8.75 34.26 -15.43
CA LEU A 647 8.90 32.84 -15.12
C LEU A 647 8.75 32.62 -13.61
N ARG A 648 7.91 31.68 -13.21
CA ARG A 648 7.60 31.37 -11.80
C ARG A 648 8.30 30.10 -11.31
N SER A 649 8.42 29.09 -12.15
CA SER A 649 9.23 27.91 -11.86
C SER A 649 9.84 27.29 -13.12
N LEU A 650 10.94 26.58 -12.93
CA LEU A 650 11.58 25.80 -13.98
C LEU A 650 12.00 24.43 -13.45
N PRO A 651 11.09 23.43 -13.43
CA PRO A 651 11.45 22.04 -13.31
C PRO A 651 12.09 21.51 -14.59
N PHE A 652 13.22 20.81 -14.47
CA PHE A 652 13.92 20.17 -15.56
C PHE A 652 14.69 18.93 -15.11
N GLN A 653 14.92 18.01 -16.05
CA GLN A 653 15.71 16.81 -15.85
C GLN A 653 17.03 16.91 -16.60
N LEU A 654 18.12 16.76 -15.87
CA LEU A 654 19.48 16.69 -16.37
C LEU A 654 19.88 15.23 -16.63
N GLY A 655 20.56 14.98 -17.74
CA GLY A 655 21.27 13.73 -18.01
C GLY A 655 22.76 13.98 -18.15
N PHE A 656 23.58 13.14 -17.52
CA PHE A 656 25.04 13.14 -17.59
C PHE A 656 25.55 11.69 -17.58
N ASP A 657 26.80 11.48 -18.01
CA ASP A 657 27.43 10.16 -17.96
C ASP A 657 27.98 9.88 -16.54
N PRO A 658 27.43 8.92 -15.78
CA PRO A 658 27.86 8.63 -14.43
C PRO A 658 29.25 7.96 -14.35
N ALA A 659 29.77 7.44 -15.47
CA ALA A 659 31.13 6.90 -15.52
C ALA A 659 32.19 7.99 -15.61
N ALA A 660 31.85 9.16 -16.17
CA ALA A 660 32.78 10.25 -16.43
C ALA A 660 32.60 11.47 -15.50
N LEU A 661 31.38 11.73 -15.04
CA LEU A 661 31.03 12.90 -14.21
C LEU A 661 30.25 12.50 -12.95
N GLN A 662 30.62 13.12 -11.82
CA GLN A 662 29.88 13.02 -10.57
C GLN A 662 29.33 14.40 -10.18
N VAL A 663 28.02 14.50 -9.91
CA VAL A 663 27.43 15.72 -9.34
C VAL A 663 27.82 15.81 -7.86
N VAL A 664 28.52 16.88 -7.49
CA VAL A 664 28.94 17.16 -6.11
C VAL A 664 27.91 18.03 -5.39
N GLU A 665 27.41 19.06 -6.09
CA GLU A 665 26.48 20.03 -5.51
C GLU A 665 25.59 20.64 -6.61
N ILE A 666 24.34 20.94 -6.27
CA ILE A 666 23.42 21.72 -7.09
C ILE A 666 23.01 22.94 -6.27
N ALA A 667 23.51 24.10 -6.68
CA ALA A 667 23.21 25.38 -6.03
C ALA A 667 22.18 26.17 -6.84
N GLU A 668 21.38 26.94 -6.14
CA GLU A 668 20.38 27.82 -6.73
C GLU A 668 21.04 29.04 -7.37
N GLY A 669 20.64 29.38 -8.59
CA GLY A 669 21.11 30.57 -9.30
C GLY A 669 20.31 31.84 -8.94
N PRO A 670 20.85 33.02 -9.26
CA PRO A 670 20.26 34.32 -8.92
C PRO A 670 18.94 34.63 -9.65
N PHE A 671 18.62 33.97 -10.77
CA PHE A 671 17.48 34.31 -11.63
C PHE A 671 16.15 34.43 -10.84
N PHE A 672 15.82 33.44 -10.01
CA PHE A 672 14.57 33.46 -9.23
C PHE A 672 14.62 34.33 -7.96
N LYS A 673 15.78 34.92 -7.61
CA LYS A 673 15.98 35.83 -6.47
C LYS A 673 15.98 37.31 -6.83
N GLN A 674 15.83 37.64 -8.12
CA GLN A 674 15.75 39.01 -8.61
C GLN A 674 14.59 39.77 -7.95
N ASP A 675 14.65 41.09 -7.85
CA ASP A 675 13.59 41.93 -7.26
C ASP A 675 13.16 41.55 -5.82
N GLY A 676 14.06 40.93 -5.04
CA GLY A 676 13.79 40.53 -3.65
C GLY A 676 12.83 39.34 -3.51
N GLY A 677 12.55 38.62 -4.59
CA GLY A 677 11.71 37.42 -4.56
C GLY A 677 12.35 36.29 -3.74
N GLN A 678 11.53 35.63 -2.93
CA GLN A 678 11.94 34.41 -2.26
C GLN A 678 11.80 33.22 -3.22
N SER A 679 12.73 32.28 -3.15
CA SER A 679 12.73 31.09 -4.00
C SER A 679 13.24 29.87 -3.24
N SER A 680 12.80 28.70 -3.69
CA SER A 680 13.22 27.41 -3.15
C SER A 680 13.69 26.49 -4.27
N LEU A 681 14.86 25.88 -4.07
CA LEU A 681 15.42 24.85 -4.94
C LEU A 681 15.19 23.48 -4.33
N SER A 682 14.72 22.55 -5.16
CA SER A 682 14.61 21.12 -4.85
C SER A 682 15.39 20.34 -5.91
N SER A 683 16.21 19.38 -5.48
CA SER A 683 16.99 18.55 -6.39
C SER A 683 17.08 17.11 -5.89
N ASN A 684 16.98 16.15 -6.80
CA ASN A 684 17.21 14.74 -6.55
C ASN A 684 18.19 14.19 -7.61
N VAL A 685 19.29 13.59 -7.18
CA VAL A 685 20.33 13.06 -8.05
C VAL A 685 20.33 11.53 -7.95
N ASP A 686 20.04 10.86 -9.05
CA ASP A 686 20.25 9.42 -9.20
C ASP A 686 21.62 9.19 -9.85
N ALA A 687 22.61 8.96 -8.99
CA ALA A 687 24.00 8.71 -9.41
C ALA A 687 24.15 7.41 -10.21
N LYS A 688 23.23 6.44 -10.10
CA LYS A 688 23.31 5.17 -10.83
C LYS A 688 22.81 5.30 -12.26
N SER A 689 21.74 6.09 -12.48
CA SER A 689 21.16 6.28 -13.81
C SER A 689 21.70 7.51 -14.56
N GLY A 690 22.59 8.30 -13.94
CA GLY A 690 23.17 9.51 -14.55
C GLY A 690 22.13 10.61 -14.76
N LYS A 691 21.10 10.67 -13.91
CA LYS A 691 19.98 11.61 -14.04
C LYS A 691 19.85 12.46 -12.79
N ALA A 692 19.60 13.76 -12.96
CA ALA A 692 19.26 14.64 -11.84
C ALA A 692 17.99 15.42 -12.17
N PHE A 693 17.00 15.37 -11.28
CA PHE A 693 15.82 16.22 -11.35
C PHE A 693 16.05 17.49 -10.53
N VAL A 694 15.84 18.65 -11.12
CA VAL A 694 16.02 19.95 -10.46
C VAL A 694 14.78 20.80 -10.71
N SER A 695 14.23 21.39 -9.65
CA SER A 695 13.11 22.32 -9.74
C SER A 695 13.37 23.51 -8.84
N VAL A 696 13.31 24.70 -9.42
CA VAL A 696 13.39 25.98 -8.70
C VAL A 696 12.05 26.69 -8.82
N VAL A 697 11.50 27.11 -7.69
CA VAL A 697 10.18 27.75 -7.59
C VAL A 697 10.32 29.07 -6.86
N ARG A 698 9.79 30.16 -7.43
CA ARG A 698 9.70 31.47 -6.80
C ARG A 698 8.37 31.64 -6.06
N SER A 699 8.41 32.08 -4.80
CA SER A 699 7.24 32.42 -4.01
C SER A 699 6.83 33.88 -4.28
N GLY A 700 5.63 34.06 -4.83
CA GLY A 700 5.09 35.37 -5.21
C GLY A 700 4.09 35.27 -6.36
N VAL A 701 3.42 36.38 -6.65
CA VAL A 701 2.51 36.53 -7.81
C VAL A 701 3.27 36.99 -9.06
N GLU A 702 4.41 37.65 -8.87
CA GLU A 702 5.28 38.15 -9.94
C GLU A 702 6.34 37.12 -10.36
N GLY A 703 6.60 37.03 -11.66
CA GLY A 703 7.58 36.11 -12.25
C GLY A 703 8.91 36.80 -12.53
N ALA A 704 10.00 36.06 -12.46
CA ALA A 704 11.35 36.53 -12.80
C ALA A 704 11.51 36.64 -14.33
N HIS A 705 12.18 37.68 -14.80
CA HIS A 705 12.37 37.96 -16.23
C HIS A 705 13.81 38.43 -16.50
N GLY A 706 14.26 38.38 -17.75
CA GLY A 706 15.63 38.71 -18.14
C GLY A 706 16.50 37.48 -18.42
N GLU A 707 17.82 37.66 -18.32
CA GLU A 707 18.81 36.63 -18.67
C GLU A 707 19.76 36.37 -17.48
N ASP A 708 19.60 35.24 -16.78
CA ASP A 708 20.46 34.89 -15.65
C ASP A 708 20.46 33.37 -15.33
N ALA A 709 21.34 32.94 -14.43
CA ALA A 709 21.48 31.53 -14.05
C ALA A 709 20.35 31.07 -13.12
N VAL A 710 19.73 29.94 -13.47
CA VAL A 710 18.66 29.28 -12.70
C VAL A 710 19.24 28.29 -11.70
N ALA A 711 20.24 27.52 -12.11
CA ALA A 711 20.93 26.56 -11.26
C ALA A 711 22.41 26.48 -11.65
N VAL A 712 23.27 26.25 -10.66
CA VAL A 712 24.70 26.05 -10.83
C VAL A 712 25.06 24.65 -10.34
N PHE A 713 25.58 23.84 -11.25
CA PHE A 713 26.00 22.47 -11.01
C PHE A 713 27.50 22.43 -10.76
N THR A 714 27.92 21.88 -9.62
CA THR A 714 29.33 21.55 -9.37
C THR A 714 29.54 20.08 -9.70
N PHE A 715 30.30 19.79 -10.75
CA PHE A 715 30.70 18.44 -11.13
C PHE A 715 32.13 18.16 -10.69
N ARG A 716 32.43 16.88 -10.41
CA ARG A 716 33.79 16.35 -10.34
C ARG A 716 34.02 15.42 -11.54
N ALA A 717 35.10 15.64 -12.28
CA ALA A 717 35.53 14.74 -13.35
C ALA A 717 36.16 13.47 -12.75
N LEU A 718 35.69 12.27 -13.09
CA LEU A 718 36.21 11.01 -12.54
C LEU A 718 37.36 10.44 -13.37
N ASP A 719 37.09 10.05 -14.63
CA ASP A 719 38.07 9.47 -15.57
C ASP A 719 37.63 9.77 -17.03
N VAL A 720 37.79 11.02 -17.46
CA VAL A 720 37.31 11.52 -18.76
C VAL A 720 38.24 11.05 -19.89
N LYS A 721 37.98 9.88 -20.48
CA LYS A 721 38.76 9.31 -21.60
C LYS A 721 38.39 9.87 -22.98
N GLY A 722 37.30 10.62 -23.08
CA GLY A 722 36.78 11.20 -24.32
C GLY A 722 35.78 12.33 -24.03
N PRO A 723 35.20 12.99 -25.05
CA PRO A 723 34.22 14.06 -24.84
C PRO A 723 32.99 13.52 -24.10
N THR A 724 32.62 14.16 -22.99
CA THR A 724 31.45 13.79 -22.17
C THR A 724 30.40 14.89 -22.26
N GLU A 725 29.12 14.51 -22.36
CA GLU A 725 28.02 15.46 -22.54
C GLU A 725 27.12 15.56 -21.31
N VAL A 726 26.68 16.79 -21.03
CA VAL A 726 25.61 17.11 -20.08
C VAL A 726 24.43 17.67 -20.87
N LYS A 727 23.26 17.03 -20.79
CA LYS A 727 22.07 17.44 -21.57
C LYS A 727 20.85 17.64 -20.70
N ILE A 728 19.94 18.50 -21.15
CA ILE A 728 18.60 18.60 -20.58
C ILE A 728 17.71 17.59 -21.29
N VAL A 729 17.17 16.62 -20.56
CA VAL A 729 16.28 15.58 -21.07
C VAL A 729 14.86 16.12 -21.23
N SER A 730 14.41 16.95 -20.30
CA SER A 730 13.12 17.64 -20.34
C SER A 730 13.17 18.91 -19.50
N ALA A 731 12.40 19.93 -19.88
CA ALA A 731 12.16 21.12 -19.08
C ALA A 731 10.70 21.53 -19.25
N THR A 732 10.04 21.91 -18.16
CA THR A 732 8.62 22.31 -18.18
C THR A 732 8.46 23.63 -17.40
N PRO A 733 8.79 24.78 -18.01
CA PRO A 733 8.68 26.09 -17.38
C PRO A 733 7.23 26.44 -17.06
N VAL A 734 7.03 27.17 -15.96
CA VAL A 734 5.73 27.73 -15.58
C VAL A 734 5.85 29.24 -15.55
N SER A 735 5.22 29.94 -16.49
CA SER A 735 5.16 31.41 -16.54
C SER A 735 3.98 31.96 -15.72
N VAL A 736 4.02 33.27 -15.45
CA VAL A 736 2.91 34.01 -14.85
C VAL A 736 1.90 34.35 -15.94
N GLY A 737 0.70 33.80 -15.81
CA GLY A 737 -0.34 33.80 -16.86
C GLY A 737 -0.38 32.47 -17.61
N ASP A 738 -1.59 32.10 -18.06
CA ASP A 738 -1.99 30.79 -18.63
C ASP A 738 -1.32 30.40 -19.97
N SER A 739 -0.13 30.94 -20.27
CA SER A 739 0.67 30.54 -21.42
C SER A 739 1.56 29.35 -21.06
N THR A 740 1.33 28.21 -21.72
CA THR A 740 2.30 27.11 -21.77
C THR A 740 3.54 27.57 -22.53
N ALA A 741 4.51 28.14 -21.82
CA ALA A 741 5.77 28.54 -22.43
C ALA A 741 6.52 27.30 -22.92
N VAL A 742 6.83 27.22 -24.21
CA VAL A 742 7.61 26.11 -24.77
C VAL A 742 9.10 26.47 -24.62
N PRO A 743 9.87 25.74 -23.80
CA PRO A 743 11.30 26.02 -23.65
C PRO A 743 12.05 25.55 -24.89
N VAL A 744 12.94 26.39 -25.41
CA VAL A 744 13.96 25.96 -26.36
C VAL A 744 15.10 25.32 -25.57
N LEU A 745 15.22 24.00 -25.65
CA LEU A 745 16.28 23.26 -24.98
C LEU A 745 17.65 23.60 -25.58
N PRO A 746 18.71 23.73 -24.77
CA PRO A 746 20.06 23.97 -25.26
C PRO A 746 20.63 22.71 -25.91
N ALA A 747 21.58 22.89 -26.83
CA ALA A 747 22.43 21.77 -27.26
C ALA A 747 23.19 21.17 -26.05
N PRO A 748 23.54 19.87 -26.08
CA PRO A 748 24.31 19.24 -25.02
C PRO A 748 25.61 20.01 -24.73
N PHE A 749 25.92 20.21 -23.46
CA PHE A 749 27.17 20.81 -23.02
C PHE A 749 28.28 19.76 -23.05
N VAL A 750 29.19 19.88 -24.02
CA VAL A 750 30.30 18.95 -24.20
C VAL A 750 31.52 19.44 -23.40
N VAL A 751 32.03 18.57 -22.55
CA VAL A 751 33.27 18.78 -21.78
C VAL A 751 34.36 17.89 -22.38
N GLN A 752 35.49 18.50 -22.74
CA GLN A 752 36.66 17.79 -23.24
C GLN A 752 37.72 17.63 -22.12
N PRO A 753 38.47 16.52 -22.11
CA PRO A 753 39.62 16.40 -21.23
C PRO A 753 40.68 17.42 -21.64
N SER A 754 41.23 18.14 -20.66
CA SER A 754 42.44 18.95 -20.86
C SER A 754 43.65 18.00 -20.79
N ASN A 755 44.42 17.92 -21.88
CA ASN A 755 45.66 17.11 -21.94
C ASN A 755 46.67 17.50 -20.86
#